data_AF-A0A150GV81-F1
#
_entry.id   AF-A0A150GV81-F1
#
_cell.length_a   1.000
_cell.length_b   1.000
_cell.length_c   1.000
_cell.angle_alpha   90.00
_cell.angle_beta   90.00
_cell.angle_gamma   90.00
#
_symmetry.space_group_name_H-M   'P 1'
#
loop_
_entity.id
_entity.type
_entity.pdbx_description
1 polymer ?
#
loop_
_entity_poly.entity_id
_entity_poly.type
_entity_poly.pdbx_seq_one_letter_code
_entity_poly.pdbx_strand_id
1 'polypeptide(L)'
;MGSANLDLKARIAESWIRANLDAKVLPQRLTALLSGMRRDSNATLDSSARPRSRTIAAQKMLFAAGAAGVLLSNIQTTSIQLVKYGTPSHLALAADVHARLTEPAFLQATAGASRSIVVVAAFLTSPGAPRALGLDLDDGAGIAGEAATTCGQWAVAGADYLRFGLQFTFDRFDRSHPQAISPALVETVCDQLDALCSSELIPAVAALVLDTPEIAAAAERERVLFALNYALRCTLQPMADAQMLMARLGDVPGPRPAAAVACLAQALHHPDVLRLQMAALERVLVHAGLEGALGSVSGRSPETAWWLLREEARLGKVCGLTIGGEPTAAPGEQNDPEHTAGWLEDDHCYAIMGSVCLWNVNEALAGGPSSAASGLDTGKPPSSCVTRVAEAMARLCRGQGLAGAYTPTPEWEFARLMLLQTLLPAVPKGPVSQADLESVPLWLEAAAWLLAVAVEAEAVCSGPGWVQPPPRSTLAALAENGCQTRNIAAVLDFMRSLMEDRHRGVAKLPAHLRADCASRLARTGLATSLDHVMRLGFAAEDRIGVPVPDTLSIAPRRVAALVHMGKVMDVLCPVPEGSSQLMPLSAGSRGRGQHAAAGSASSGVSGGDGSCNVDLPGLLGLLVTASKRAGLLATRLEVALPTDVAPCEEEAFKELIASSSLLLWILVYATAALEKHVLLHVLLARHETVDAAAAAVKAAQLSAAAAVAPAAGTAAVGCVSEAHEVLALASRATCTLAAPLAFLVARRREALLRTEWENGLCMTLLVQLEMILGHMLCRWRPPHALLPAAQLLACQPHRLIASVCAMLRATADFGQADRDLAVGLVSALVALAARDGVSDYAKEWLSPAVEQPEPASSSAAGSATAAEAASSATADLAQPLRGCLVKPLLAVVPRLVELSPTCGGYVLLLLKLAEETPLPASSGDGGGGDFCCTATNILGSMVEGSEAGGRPEVPEVISRALQAASTVLLEGCAPAPVGPLPPALVLEASPAAALRRVRVCGNPDCANFGRAAECRLDLKRCAGCKAVRYCGAECQRAHWRAAHKGECAKLAGE
;
A
#
# COMPACT_ATOMS: atom_id res chain seq x y z
N MET A 1 -8.90 19.03 35.28
CA MET A 1 -8.23 19.69 36.44
C MET A 1 -8.12 21.19 36.14
N GLY A 2 -8.53 22.07 37.04
CA GLY A 2 -8.56 23.53 36.79
C GLY A 2 -7.18 24.19 36.73
N SER A 3 -7.08 25.33 36.03
CA SER A 3 -5.85 26.12 35.82
C SER A 3 -5.10 26.46 37.13
N ALA A 4 -5.81 26.62 38.24
CA ALA A 4 -5.23 26.89 39.55
C ALA A 4 -4.29 25.78 40.08
N ASN A 5 -4.53 24.52 39.70
CA ASN A 5 -3.69 23.40 40.14
C ASN A 5 -2.35 23.38 39.37
N LEU A 6 -2.35 23.81 38.10
CA LEU A 6 -1.14 23.89 37.28
C LEU A 6 -0.20 25.01 37.75
N ASP A 7 -0.75 26.16 38.10
CA ASP A 7 0.01 27.30 38.64
C ASP A 7 0.63 26.99 40.02
N LEU A 8 -0.10 26.27 40.89
CA LEU A 8 0.45 25.81 42.16
C LEU A 8 1.63 24.84 41.96
N LYS A 9 1.53 23.89 41.03
CA LYS A 9 2.62 22.97 40.68
C LYS A 9 3.86 23.72 40.20
N ALA A 10 3.69 24.74 39.35
CA ALA A 10 4.79 25.56 38.86
C ALA A 10 5.48 26.38 39.98
N ARG A 11 4.72 26.94 40.93
CA ARG A 11 5.30 27.65 42.08
C ARG A 11 6.09 26.74 43.03
N ILE A 12 5.55 25.55 43.32
CA ILE A 12 6.26 24.55 44.14
C ILE A 12 7.55 24.14 43.44
N ALA A 13 7.48 23.90 42.14
CA ALA A 13 8.62 23.57 41.30
C ALA A 13 9.70 24.66 41.32
N GLU A 14 9.32 25.92 41.12
CA GLU A 14 10.21 27.07 41.17
C GLU A 14 10.90 27.20 42.54
N SER A 15 10.13 27.14 43.64
CA SER A 15 10.67 27.28 44.99
C SER A 15 11.71 26.20 45.29
N TRP A 16 11.42 24.95 44.91
CA TRP A 16 12.34 23.84 45.11
C TRP A 16 13.61 23.97 44.26
N ILE A 17 13.50 24.35 42.98
CA ILE A 17 14.65 24.54 42.10
C ILE A 17 15.55 25.67 42.59
N ARG A 18 14.97 26.84 42.93
CA ARG A 18 15.74 28.00 43.43
C ARG A 18 16.49 27.65 44.71
N ALA A 19 15.83 26.98 45.65
CA ALA A 19 16.49 26.53 46.88
C ALA A 19 17.72 25.62 46.60
N ASN A 20 17.64 24.73 45.61
CA ASN A 20 18.76 23.87 45.22
C ASN A 20 19.88 24.64 44.50
N LEU A 21 19.54 25.62 43.66
CA LEU A 21 20.52 26.50 43.00
C LEU A 21 21.24 27.40 44.02
N ASP A 22 20.49 28.06 44.91
CA ASP A 22 21.02 28.97 45.94
C ASP A 22 21.93 28.23 46.93
N ALA A 23 21.56 27.00 47.31
CA ALA A 23 22.37 26.14 48.16
C ALA A 23 23.60 25.54 47.45
N LYS A 24 23.83 25.86 46.16
CA LYS A 24 24.87 25.28 45.29
C LYS A 24 24.81 23.75 45.24
N VAL A 25 23.62 23.18 45.47
CA VAL A 25 23.38 21.73 45.37
C VAL A 25 23.50 21.32 43.92
N LEU A 26 22.94 22.11 43.01
CA LEU A 26 23.29 22.09 41.58
C LEU A 26 24.31 23.18 41.25
N PRO A 27 25.29 22.95 40.36
CA PRO A 27 25.79 21.66 39.84
C PRO A 27 26.88 21.04 40.74
N GLN A 28 27.48 21.80 41.65
CA GLN A 28 28.75 21.44 42.33
C GLN A 28 28.66 20.20 43.22
N ARG A 29 27.65 20.10 44.10
CA ARG A 29 27.52 18.96 45.02
C ARG A 29 27.16 17.68 44.28
N LEU A 30 26.28 17.77 43.29
CA LEU A 30 25.89 16.62 42.47
C LEU A 30 27.07 16.14 41.60
N THR A 31 27.82 17.03 40.95
CA THR A 31 29.06 16.67 40.23
C THR A 31 30.08 16.00 41.14
N ALA A 32 30.26 16.50 42.37
CA ALA A 32 31.17 15.90 43.34
C ALA A 32 30.71 14.50 43.78
N LEU A 33 29.40 14.30 43.97
CA LEU A 33 28.80 13.01 44.30
C LEU A 33 29.02 12.01 43.15
N LEU A 34 28.70 12.40 41.92
CA LEU A 34 28.90 11.60 40.70
C LEU A 34 30.38 11.22 40.49
N SER A 35 31.28 12.18 40.69
CA SER A 35 32.73 11.95 40.60
C SER A 35 33.24 11.02 41.72
N GLY A 36 32.61 11.06 42.89
CA GLY A 36 32.87 10.16 44.00
C GLY A 36 32.60 8.70 43.66
N MET A 37 31.49 8.43 42.96
CA MET A 37 31.07 7.08 42.57
C MET A 37 32.13 6.34 41.74
N ARG A 38 32.87 7.04 40.87
CA ARG A 38 33.96 6.45 40.10
C ARG A 38 35.10 5.95 41.00
N ARG A 39 35.43 6.71 42.07
CA ARG A 39 36.45 6.30 43.04
C ARG A 39 36.00 5.07 43.82
N ASP A 40 34.73 5.05 44.25
CA ASP A 40 34.17 3.93 45.00
C ASP A 40 34.02 2.67 44.14
N SER A 41 33.72 2.83 42.84
CA SER A 41 33.71 1.73 41.86
C SER A 41 35.09 1.08 41.71
N ASN A 42 36.14 1.89 41.50
CA ASN A 42 37.51 1.37 41.44
C ASN A 42 37.90 0.64 42.73
N ALA A 43 37.53 1.17 43.89
CA ALA A 43 37.79 0.51 45.18
C ALA A 43 37.00 -0.80 45.37
N THR A 44 35.83 -0.92 44.75
CA THR A 44 35.03 -2.15 44.76
C THR A 44 35.67 -3.24 43.89
N LEU A 45 36.22 -2.85 42.74
CA LEU A 45 36.80 -3.75 41.74
C LEU A 45 38.25 -4.15 42.04
N ASP A 46 38.94 -3.43 42.92
CA ASP A 46 40.33 -3.71 43.30
C ASP A 46 40.45 -5.07 44.00
N SER A 47 40.99 -6.06 43.28
CA SER A 47 41.21 -7.41 43.80
C SER A 47 42.26 -7.46 44.91
N SER A 48 43.09 -6.43 45.07
CA SER A 48 44.08 -6.33 46.15
C SER A 48 43.50 -5.79 47.45
N ALA A 49 42.33 -5.14 47.39
CA ALA A 49 41.66 -4.60 48.56
C ALA A 49 41.03 -5.70 49.43
N ARG A 50 40.99 -5.47 50.75
CA ARG A 50 40.34 -6.41 51.68
C ARG A 50 38.84 -6.55 51.33
N PRO A 51 38.26 -7.77 51.40
CA PRO A 51 36.86 -8.01 51.02
C PRO A 51 35.85 -7.07 51.70
N ARG A 52 36.06 -6.77 52.99
CA ARG A 52 35.25 -5.81 53.74
C ARG A 52 35.32 -4.38 53.19
N SER A 53 36.50 -3.93 52.76
CA SER A 53 36.66 -2.60 52.16
C SER A 53 35.93 -2.50 50.83
N ARG A 54 36.00 -3.57 50.01
CA ARG A 54 35.28 -3.66 48.74
C ARG A 54 33.76 -3.64 48.95
N THR A 55 33.27 -4.36 49.96
CA THR A 55 31.84 -4.37 50.33
C THR A 55 31.36 -2.98 50.76
N ILE A 56 32.13 -2.28 51.61
CA ILE A 56 31.79 -0.92 52.05
C ILE A 56 31.79 0.06 50.86
N ALA A 57 32.75 -0.06 49.95
CA ALA A 57 32.81 0.75 48.75
C ALA A 57 31.59 0.50 47.85
N ALA A 58 31.20 -0.77 47.66
CA ALA A 58 30.01 -1.14 46.90
C ALA A 58 28.73 -0.53 47.49
N GLN A 59 28.51 -0.70 48.80
CA GLN A 59 27.32 -0.16 49.49
C GLN A 59 27.27 1.38 49.43
N LYS A 60 28.39 2.06 49.67
CA LYS A 60 28.48 3.52 49.55
C LYS A 60 28.10 3.98 48.14
N MET A 61 28.60 3.28 47.14
CA MET A 61 28.33 3.60 45.75
C MET A 61 26.87 3.36 45.38
N LEU A 62 26.27 2.24 45.78
CA LEU A 62 24.84 1.95 45.54
C LEU A 62 23.95 2.99 46.20
N PHE A 63 24.24 3.36 47.45
CA PHE A 63 23.52 4.42 48.14
C PHE A 63 23.66 5.79 47.45
N ALA A 64 24.89 6.15 47.05
CA ALA A 64 25.16 7.39 46.32
C ALA A 64 24.44 7.43 44.96
N ALA A 65 24.41 6.31 44.25
CA ALA A 65 23.67 6.13 43.00
C ALA A 65 22.16 6.32 43.21
N GLY A 66 21.56 5.62 44.18
CA GLY A 66 20.14 5.78 44.48
C GLY A 66 19.78 7.23 44.81
N ALA A 67 20.56 7.88 45.67
CA ALA A 67 20.34 9.27 46.06
C ALA A 67 20.50 10.26 44.90
N ALA A 68 21.56 10.13 44.09
CA ALA A 68 21.78 11.01 42.95
C ALA A 68 20.72 10.79 41.85
N GLY A 69 20.25 9.57 41.65
CA GLY A 69 19.25 9.24 40.62
C GLY A 69 17.89 9.85 40.96
N VAL A 70 17.46 9.73 42.21
CA VAL A 70 16.24 10.37 42.72
C VAL A 70 16.32 11.89 42.61
N LEU A 71 17.45 12.48 42.99
CA LEU A 71 17.63 13.93 42.89
C LEU A 71 17.56 14.39 41.43
N LEU A 72 18.26 13.71 40.54
CA LEU A 72 18.30 14.03 39.11
C LEU A 72 16.91 13.92 38.46
N SER A 73 16.18 12.84 38.73
CA SER A 73 14.80 12.64 38.27
C SER A 73 13.84 13.73 38.77
N ASN A 74 13.96 14.12 40.05
CA ASN A 74 13.17 15.22 40.61
C ASN A 74 13.47 16.55 39.94
N ILE A 75 14.75 16.87 39.68
CA ILE A 75 15.13 18.11 38.98
C ILE A 75 14.50 18.15 37.58
N GLN A 76 14.61 17.07 36.83
CA GLN A 76 14.07 16.99 35.47
C GLN A 76 12.56 17.11 35.45
N THR A 77 11.87 16.31 36.25
CA THR A 77 10.41 16.32 36.35
C THR A 77 9.93 17.72 36.66
N THR A 78 10.58 18.38 37.63
CA THR A 78 10.25 19.74 38.05
C THR A 78 10.50 20.76 36.93
N SER A 79 11.63 20.66 36.22
CA SER A 79 11.94 21.52 35.06
C SER A 79 10.94 21.33 33.91
N ILE A 80 10.53 20.09 33.60
CA ILE A 80 9.52 19.80 32.58
C ILE A 80 8.18 20.44 32.95
N GLN A 81 7.78 20.40 34.22
CA GLN A 81 6.56 21.07 34.69
C GLN A 81 6.65 22.59 34.52
N LEU A 82 7.82 23.20 34.78
CA LEU A 82 8.05 24.63 34.52
C LEU A 82 7.95 24.96 33.02
N VAL A 83 8.48 24.13 32.14
CA VAL A 83 8.39 24.35 30.68
C VAL A 83 6.95 24.22 30.19
N LYS A 84 6.22 23.21 30.68
CA LYS A 84 4.88 22.89 30.20
C LYS A 84 3.80 23.85 30.71
N TYR A 85 3.92 24.32 31.95
CA TYR A 85 2.87 25.08 32.63
C TYR A 85 3.31 26.46 33.11
N GLY A 86 4.57 26.83 32.89
CA GLY A 86 5.16 28.00 33.49
C GLY A 86 4.93 29.30 32.73
N THR A 87 5.17 30.41 33.42
CA THR A 87 5.25 31.76 32.88
C THR A 87 6.59 31.95 32.16
N PRO A 88 6.80 33.08 31.45
CA PRO A 88 8.11 33.40 30.88
C PRO A 88 9.27 33.37 31.90
N SER A 89 9.03 33.72 33.16
CA SER A 89 10.04 33.62 34.23
C SER A 89 10.35 32.16 34.59
N HIS A 90 9.35 31.28 34.61
CA HIS A 90 9.56 29.84 34.80
C HIS A 90 10.35 29.22 33.63
N LEU A 91 10.10 29.66 32.39
CA LEU A 91 10.86 29.24 31.21
C LEU A 91 12.33 29.68 31.30
N ALA A 92 12.60 30.91 31.76
CA ALA A 92 13.95 31.40 31.99
C ALA A 92 14.68 30.59 33.08
N LEU A 93 13.98 30.25 34.17
CA LEU A 93 14.53 29.39 35.23
C LEU A 93 14.82 27.98 34.72
N ALA A 94 13.90 27.37 33.97
CA ALA A 94 14.12 26.06 33.35
C ALA A 94 15.31 26.09 32.38
N ALA A 95 15.49 27.16 31.62
CA ALA A 95 16.63 27.36 30.73
C ALA A 95 17.96 27.50 31.49
N ASP A 96 18.00 28.21 32.63
CA ASP A 96 19.21 28.29 33.48
C ASP A 96 19.57 26.94 34.08
N VAL A 97 18.58 26.20 34.61
CA VAL A 97 18.80 24.84 35.11
C VAL A 97 19.32 23.93 34.00
N HIS A 98 18.70 23.99 32.83
CA HIS A 98 19.12 23.22 31.68
C HIS A 98 20.55 23.55 31.26
N ALA A 99 20.91 24.83 31.13
CA ALA A 99 22.26 25.25 30.78
C ALA A 99 23.32 24.68 31.73
N ARG A 100 23.07 24.74 33.05
CA ARG A 100 23.97 24.20 34.09
C ARG A 100 24.09 22.69 34.04
N LEU A 101 22.99 21.99 33.75
CA LEU A 101 23.01 20.54 33.61
C LEU A 101 23.76 20.13 32.34
N THR A 102 23.58 20.85 31.23
CA THR A 102 24.30 20.58 29.98
C THR A 102 25.77 21.02 29.98
N GLU A 103 26.32 21.51 31.09
CA GLU A 103 27.75 21.79 31.20
C GLU A 103 28.58 20.51 30.96
N PRO A 104 29.63 20.54 30.13
CA PRO A 104 30.42 19.35 29.80
C PRO A 104 30.94 18.58 31.02
N ALA A 105 31.36 19.29 32.07
CA ALA A 105 31.85 18.68 33.30
C ALA A 105 30.75 17.87 34.04
N PHE A 106 29.52 18.37 34.05
CA PHE A 106 28.38 17.67 34.66
C PHE A 106 27.99 16.44 33.83
N LEU A 107 27.92 16.59 32.51
CA LEU A 107 27.62 15.49 31.59
C LEU A 107 28.67 14.36 31.69
N GLN A 108 29.96 14.71 31.68
CA GLN A 108 31.07 13.74 31.84
C GLN A 108 31.04 13.03 33.19
N ALA A 109 30.74 13.76 34.28
CA ALA A 109 30.59 13.14 35.59
C ALA A 109 29.41 12.16 35.63
N THR A 110 28.29 12.52 34.99
CA THR A 110 27.10 11.67 34.88
C THR A 110 27.37 10.41 34.04
N ALA A 111 28.05 10.53 32.91
CA ALA A 111 28.46 9.41 32.08
C ALA A 111 29.44 8.48 32.82
N GLY A 112 30.42 9.06 33.53
CA GLY A 112 31.36 8.32 34.37
C GLY A 112 30.68 7.54 35.50
N ALA A 113 29.71 8.14 36.19
CA ALA A 113 28.90 7.50 37.21
C ALA A 113 28.06 6.34 36.64
N SER A 114 27.43 6.55 35.48
CA SER A 114 26.61 5.54 34.80
C SER A 114 27.42 4.30 34.45
N ARG A 115 28.61 4.47 33.84
CA ARG A 115 29.53 3.35 33.57
C ARG A 115 29.98 2.63 34.83
N SER A 116 30.30 3.39 35.87
CA SER A 116 30.73 2.83 37.15
C SER A 116 29.66 1.90 37.73
N ILE A 117 28.38 2.30 37.67
CA ILE A 117 27.24 1.51 38.15
C ILE A 117 27.08 0.22 37.37
N VAL A 118 27.15 0.24 36.04
CA VAL A 118 27.07 -0.97 35.21
C VAL A 118 28.12 -1.99 35.63
N VAL A 119 29.39 -1.55 35.73
CA VAL A 119 30.50 -2.45 36.03
C VAL A 119 30.36 -3.04 37.44
N VAL A 120 29.93 -2.23 38.42
CA VAL A 120 29.73 -2.72 39.79
C VAL A 120 28.51 -3.63 39.89
N ALA A 121 27.39 -3.31 39.24
CA ALA A 121 26.22 -4.18 39.21
C ALA A 121 26.53 -5.53 38.55
N ALA A 122 27.22 -5.52 37.41
CA ALA A 122 27.68 -6.74 36.74
C ALA A 122 28.65 -7.56 37.62
N PHE A 123 29.57 -6.90 38.32
CA PHE A 123 30.45 -7.56 39.28
C PHE A 123 29.65 -8.21 40.42
N LEU A 124 28.75 -7.46 41.06
CA LEU A 124 27.97 -7.88 42.23
C LEU A 124 26.99 -9.02 41.94
N THR A 125 26.50 -9.11 40.71
CA THR A 125 25.58 -10.18 40.27
C THR A 125 26.29 -11.41 39.70
N SER A 126 27.62 -11.36 39.54
CA SER A 126 28.38 -12.52 39.11
C SER A 126 28.38 -13.62 40.18
N PRO A 127 28.35 -14.92 39.80
CA PRO A 127 28.35 -16.03 40.77
C PRO A 127 29.54 -16.04 41.74
N GLY A 128 30.65 -15.38 41.37
CA GLY A 128 31.86 -15.27 42.19
C GLY A 128 31.90 -14.07 43.15
N ALA A 129 31.00 -13.11 43.02
CA ALA A 129 31.02 -11.86 43.78
C ALA A 129 30.90 -12.05 45.30
N PRO A 130 29.98 -12.90 45.82
CA PRO A 130 29.83 -13.09 47.26
C PRO A 130 31.13 -13.56 47.91
N ARG A 131 31.82 -14.53 47.26
CA ARG A 131 33.13 -15.02 47.73
C ARG A 131 34.20 -13.94 47.65
N ALA A 132 34.23 -13.14 46.59
CA ALA A 132 35.19 -12.06 46.42
C ALA A 132 35.01 -10.92 47.44
N LEU A 133 33.79 -10.74 47.94
CA LEU A 133 33.42 -9.73 48.95
C LEU A 133 33.42 -10.27 50.38
N GLY A 134 33.55 -11.59 50.56
CA GLY A 134 33.51 -12.22 51.89
C GLY A 134 32.11 -12.18 52.50
N LEU A 135 31.08 -12.25 51.66
CA LEU A 135 29.67 -12.28 52.04
C LEU A 135 29.18 -13.73 52.09
N ASP A 136 28.28 -14.02 53.03
CA ASP A 136 27.49 -15.25 53.00
C ASP A 136 26.53 -15.23 51.79
N LEU A 137 26.04 -16.41 51.38
CA LEU A 137 25.22 -16.54 50.17
C LEU A 137 23.95 -15.68 50.23
N ASP A 138 23.32 -15.59 51.40
CA ASP A 138 22.10 -14.81 51.62
C ASP A 138 22.37 -13.29 51.54
N ASP A 139 23.44 -12.81 52.18
CA ASP A 139 23.88 -11.42 52.09
C ASP A 139 24.30 -11.04 50.67
N GLY A 140 24.94 -11.97 49.96
CA GLY A 140 25.32 -11.83 48.56
C GLY A 140 24.10 -11.66 47.64
N ALA A 141 23.04 -12.44 47.86
CA ALA A 141 21.80 -12.33 47.09
C ALA A 141 21.09 -10.98 47.34
N GLY A 142 21.06 -10.51 48.59
CA GLY A 142 20.49 -9.20 48.93
C GLY A 142 21.23 -8.03 48.28
N ILE A 143 22.56 -8.03 48.33
CA ILE A 143 23.38 -6.98 47.67
C ILE A 143 23.25 -7.05 46.15
N ALA A 144 23.16 -8.24 45.57
CA ALA A 144 22.91 -8.41 44.14
C ALA A 144 21.54 -7.84 43.71
N GLY A 145 20.48 -8.11 44.49
CA GLY A 145 19.14 -7.55 44.28
C GLY A 145 19.09 -6.03 44.39
N GLU A 146 19.74 -5.47 45.42
CA GLU A 146 19.88 -4.02 45.61
C GLU A 146 20.68 -3.38 44.47
N ALA A 147 21.76 -4.02 44.04
CA ALA A 147 22.58 -3.55 42.93
C ALA A 147 21.81 -3.51 41.62
N ALA A 148 21.06 -4.56 41.30
CA ALA A 148 20.25 -4.62 40.09
C ALA A 148 19.08 -3.61 40.15
N THR A 149 18.45 -3.44 41.31
CA THR A 149 17.41 -2.42 41.52
C THR A 149 17.96 -1.00 41.34
N THR A 150 19.13 -0.72 41.94
CA THR A 150 19.82 0.57 41.82
C THR A 150 20.25 0.83 40.38
N CYS A 151 20.74 -0.20 39.67
CA CYS A 151 21.08 -0.16 38.26
C CYS A 151 19.86 0.23 37.41
N GLY A 152 18.71 -0.43 37.64
CA GLY A 152 17.44 -0.09 36.98
C GLY A 152 16.97 1.34 37.27
N GLN A 153 17.00 1.78 38.52
CA GLN A 153 16.65 3.16 38.90
C GLN A 153 17.58 4.20 38.28
N TRP A 154 18.88 3.88 38.18
CA TRP A 154 19.84 4.76 37.53
C TRP A 154 19.65 4.78 36.01
N ALA A 155 19.28 3.65 35.40
CA ALA A 155 18.93 3.58 33.99
C ALA A 155 17.77 4.53 33.67
N VAL A 156 16.74 4.52 34.51
CA VAL A 156 15.61 5.46 34.46
C VAL A 156 16.09 6.92 34.57
N ALA A 157 16.88 7.26 35.59
CA ALA A 157 17.34 8.62 35.81
C ALA A 157 18.27 9.14 34.70
N GLY A 158 19.16 8.29 34.20
CA GLY A 158 20.05 8.59 33.08
C GLY A 158 19.30 8.76 31.76
N ALA A 159 18.29 7.92 31.51
CA ALA A 159 17.44 8.02 30.33
C ALA A 159 16.57 9.28 30.36
N ASP A 160 15.92 9.59 31.49
CA ASP A 160 15.17 10.84 31.64
C ASP A 160 16.08 12.07 31.52
N TYR A 161 17.35 11.94 31.90
CA TYR A 161 18.32 13.01 31.72
C TYR A 161 18.66 13.28 30.27
N LEU A 162 18.94 12.21 29.53
CA LEU A 162 19.16 12.28 28.10
C LEU A 162 17.94 12.90 27.39
N ARG A 163 16.73 12.48 27.80
CA ARG A 163 15.47 13.02 27.29
C ARG A 163 15.31 14.49 27.56
N PHE A 164 15.52 14.93 28.79
CA PHE A 164 15.45 16.33 29.15
C PHE A 164 16.43 17.19 28.35
N GLY A 165 17.65 16.68 28.12
CA GLY A 165 18.67 17.31 27.29
C GLY A 165 18.19 17.54 25.85
N LEU A 166 17.88 16.46 25.15
CA LEU A 166 17.57 16.49 23.71
C LEU A 166 16.19 17.05 23.40
N GLN A 167 15.17 16.72 24.21
CA GLN A 167 13.80 17.18 23.97
C GLN A 167 13.68 18.70 24.13
N PHE A 168 14.37 19.30 25.10
CA PHE A 168 14.37 20.76 25.27
C PHE A 168 15.03 21.46 24.08
N THR A 169 16.16 20.93 23.59
CA THR A 169 16.83 21.42 22.38
C THR A 169 15.93 21.30 21.15
N PHE A 170 15.28 20.14 20.99
CA PHE A 170 14.35 19.87 19.90
C PHE A 170 13.15 20.82 19.92
N ASP A 171 12.43 20.93 21.05
CA ASP A 171 11.24 21.79 21.20
C ASP A 171 11.55 23.25 20.87
N ARG A 172 12.75 23.74 21.25
CA ARG A 172 13.19 25.11 20.96
C ARG A 172 13.45 25.32 19.47
N PHE A 173 14.02 24.32 18.81
CA PHE A 173 14.25 24.33 17.37
C PHE A 173 12.95 24.20 16.58
N ASP A 174 12.06 23.29 16.97
CA ASP A 174 10.81 22.98 16.26
C ASP A 174 9.78 24.11 16.30
N ARG A 175 9.68 24.84 17.43
CA ARG A 175 8.80 26.02 17.54
C ARG A 175 9.27 27.21 16.69
N SER A 176 10.48 27.17 16.14
CA SER A 176 11.00 28.22 15.28
C SER A 176 10.56 27.95 13.84
N HIS A 177 9.84 28.89 13.24
CA HIS A 177 9.44 28.79 11.83
C HIS A 177 10.70 28.58 10.96
N PRO A 178 10.69 27.75 9.91
CA PRO A 178 11.89 27.47 9.11
C PRO A 178 12.59 28.72 8.56
N GLN A 179 11.84 29.80 8.32
CA GLN A 179 12.36 31.09 7.86
C GLN A 179 12.85 32.03 8.98
N ALA A 180 12.67 31.64 10.24
CA ALA A 180 12.92 32.45 11.44
C ALA A 180 13.96 31.82 12.39
N ILE A 181 14.66 30.75 11.98
CA ILE A 181 15.70 30.12 12.80
C ILE A 181 16.89 31.10 12.90
N SER A 182 17.07 31.71 14.08
CA SER A 182 18.16 32.66 14.29
C SER A 182 19.52 31.95 14.38
N PRO A 183 20.61 32.55 13.88
CA PRO A 183 21.95 31.97 14.00
C PRO A 183 22.35 31.66 15.46
N ALA A 184 21.91 32.51 16.41
CA ALA A 184 22.16 32.30 17.84
C ALA A 184 21.49 31.04 18.40
N LEU A 185 20.29 30.70 17.91
CA LEU A 185 19.63 29.45 18.27
C LEU A 185 20.41 28.25 17.73
N VAL A 186 20.87 28.32 16.48
CA VAL A 186 21.67 27.25 15.85
C VAL A 186 22.97 27.01 16.62
N GLU A 187 23.71 28.07 16.98
CA GLU A 187 24.93 27.96 17.80
C GLU A 187 24.64 27.33 19.16
N THR A 188 23.58 27.77 19.84
CA THR A 188 23.18 27.20 21.14
C THR A 188 22.89 25.70 21.01
N VAL A 189 22.18 25.29 19.96
CA VAL A 189 21.87 23.88 19.70
C VAL A 189 23.16 23.09 19.40
N CYS A 190 24.08 23.64 18.60
CA CYS A 190 25.34 22.99 18.27
C CYS A 190 26.23 22.79 19.51
N ASP A 191 26.31 23.79 20.40
CA ASP A 191 27.09 23.69 21.64
C ASP A 191 26.52 22.63 22.59
N GLN A 192 25.19 22.53 22.67
CA GLN A 192 24.53 21.49 23.46
C GLN A 192 24.78 20.08 22.90
N LEU A 193 24.73 19.93 21.57
CA LEU A 193 25.03 18.66 20.91
C LEU A 193 26.49 18.25 21.13
N ASP A 194 27.44 19.17 20.98
CA ASP A 194 28.85 18.90 21.24
C ASP A 194 29.10 18.48 22.69
N ALA A 195 28.48 19.17 23.65
CA ALA A 195 28.59 18.83 25.06
C ALA A 195 28.03 17.43 25.33
N LEU A 196 26.88 17.09 24.75
CA LEU A 196 26.26 15.77 24.89
C LEU A 196 27.13 14.66 24.27
N CYS A 197 27.62 14.87 23.05
CA CYS A 197 28.40 13.87 22.33
C CYS A 197 29.78 13.64 22.97
N SER A 198 30.47 14.72 23.35
CA SER A 198 31.79 14.64 24.01
C SER A 198 31.73 14.06 25.43
N SER A 199 30.55 14.00 26.04
CA SER A 199 30.38 13.43 27.37
C SER A 199 30.33 11.91 27.43
N GLU A 200 30.09 11.24 26.29
CA GLU A 200 29.81 9.80 26.21
C GLU A 200 28.60 9.34 27.05
N LEU A 201 27.67 10.26 27.37
CA LEU A 201 26.47 9.93 28.14
C LEU A 201 25.54 8.96 27.40
N ILE A 202 25.30 9.21 26.10
CA ILE A 202 24.45 8.35 25.25
C ILE A 202 24.89 6.88 25.30
N PRO A 203 26.15 6.54 24.99
CA PRO A 203 26.58 5.14 25.06
C PRO A 203 26.61 4.58 26.48
N ALA A 204 26.91 5.41 27.49
CA ALA A 204 26.87 4.95 28.89
C ALA A 204 25.46 4.55 29.33
N VAL A 205 24.43 5.30 28.93
CA VAL A 205 23.03 4.95 29.21
C VAL A 205 22.60 3.72 28.40
N ALA A 206 23.04 3.60 27.15
CA ALA A 206 22.73 2.42 26.35
C ALA A 206 23.31 1.13 26.92
N ALA A 207 24.58 1.15 27.34
CA ALA A 207 25.24 0.03 28.03
C ALA A 207 24.49 -0.33 29.32
N LEU A 208 24.05 0.68 30.06
CA LEU A 208 23.31 0.49 31.31
C LEU A 208 21.96 -0.22 31.12
N VAL A 209 21.21 0.11 30.07
CA VAL A 209 19.95 -0.59 29.74
C VAL A 209 20.22 -2.05 29.29
N LEU A 210 21.30 -2.27 28.53
CA LEU A 210 21.62 -3.59 27.98
C LEU A 210 22.20 -4.57 29.01
N ASP A 211 23.15 -4.08 29.80
CA ASP A 211 24.00 -4.90 30.66
C ASP A 211 23.48 -4.92 32.11
N THR A 212 22.21 -4.54 32.32
CA THR A 212 21.55 -4.73 33.61
C THR A 212 21.45 -6.24 33.90
N PRO A 213 21.92 -6.68 35.07
CA PRO A 213 22.05 -8.09 35.35
C PRO A 213 20.72 -8.79 35.62
N GLU A 214 20.69 -10.08 35.27
CA GLU A 214 19.54 -10.96 35.49
C GLU A 214 19.37 -11.30 36.98
N ILE A 215 18.13 -11.21 37.49
CA ILE A 215 17.78 -11.42 38.91
C ILE A 215 17.00 -12.72 39.09
N ALA A 216 17.45 -13.56 40.04
CA ALA A 216 16.78 -14.81 40.38
C ALA A 216 15.46 -14.61 41.14
N ALA A 217 15.40 -13.63 42.06
CA ALA A 217 14.23 -13.38 42.91
C ALA A 217 13.06 -12.76 42.13
N ALA A 218 11.88 -13.39 42.19
CA ALA A 218 10.73 -13.02 41.35
C ALA A 218 10.19 -11.60 41.60
N ALA A 219 10.11 -11.15 42.85
CA ALA A 219 9.56 -9.84 43.19
C ALA A 219 10.48 -8.68 42.76
N GLU A 220 11.80 -8.85 42.91
CA GLU A 220 12.80 -7.89 42.46
C GLU A 220 12.91 -7.89 40.94
N ARG A 221 12.80 -9.07 40.32
CA ARG A 221 12.78 -9.26 38.88
C ARG A 221 11.70 -8.38 38.22
N GLU A 222 10.45 -8.42 38.69
CA GLU A 222 9.39 -7.59 38.09
C GLU A 222 9.69 -6.09 38.17
N ARG A 223 10.20 -5.61 39.32
CA ARG A 223 10.58 -4.19 39.49
C ARG A 223 11.69 -3.76 38.54
N VAL A 224 12.70 -4.60 38.36
CA VAL A 224 13.81 -4.28 37.45
C VAL A 224 13.38 -4.37 35.99
N LEU A 225 12.53 -5.33 35.61
CA LEU A 225 11.97 -5.38 34.26
C LEU A 225 11.11 -4.14 33.95
N PHE A 226 10.32 -3.66 34.91
CA PHE A 226 9.59 -2.40 34.77
C PHE A 226 10.53 -1.21 34.60
N ALA A 227 11.57 -1.10 35.44
CA ALA A 227 12.56 -0.03 35.34
C ALA A 227 13.30 -0.06 34.00
N LEU A 228 13.65 -1.26 33.50
CA LEU A 228 14.29 -1.44 32.20
C LEU A 228 13.38 -1.06 31.04
N ASN A 229 12.10 -1.41 31.10
CA ASN A 229 11.11 -0.99 30.11
C ASN A 229 11.02 0.53 30.03
N TYR A 230 10.88 1.18 31.18
CA TYR A 230 10.85 2.64 31.24
C TYR A 230 12.15 3.27 30.75
N ALA A 231 13.30 2.75 31.20
CA ALA A 231 14.61 3.26 30.79
C ALA A 231 14.85 3.09 29.28
N LEU A 232 14.45 1.96 28.70
CA LEU A 232 14.50 1.71 27.27
C LEU A 232 13.72 2.79 26.52
N ARG A 233 12.45 3.01 26.88
CA ARG A 233 11.60 4.06 26.29
C ARG A 233 12.26 5.43 26.37
N CYS A 234 12.65 5.83 27.58
CA CYS A 234 13.27 7.14 27.82
C CYS A 234 14.64 7.28 27.16
N THR A 235 15.28 6.19 26.71
CA THR A 235 16.54 6.24 25.96
C THR A 235 16.31 6.31 24.45
N LEU A 236 15.31 5.58 23.94
CA LEU A 236 15.00 5.53 22.51
C LEU A 236 14.28 6.79 22.01
N GLN A 237 13.38 7.36 22.81
CA GLN A 237 12.68 8.60 22.46
C GLN A 237 13.67 9.75 22.15
N PRO A 238 14.66 10.05 23.00
CA PRO A 238 15.62 11.11 22.72
C PRO A 238 16.51 10.80 21.53
N MET A 239 16.84 9.52 21.29
CA MET A 239 17.55 9.11 20.08
C MET A 239 16.73 9.42 18.82
N ALA A 240 15.42 9.21 18.86
CA ALA A 240 14.51 9.60 17.80
C ALA A 240 14.47 11.13 17.61
N ASP A 241 14.34 11.90 18.71
CA ASP A 241 14.35 13.36 18.67
C ASP A 241 15.68 13.91 18.12
N ALA A 242 16.81 13.30 18.51
CA ALA A 242 18.15 13.63 18.03
C ALA A 242 18.26 13.44 16.52
N GLN A 243 17.66 12.38 15.95
CA GLN A 243 17.63 12.18 14.51
C GLN A 243 16.82 13.24 13.78
N MET A 244 15.63 13.55 14.29
CA MET A 244 14.79 14.59 13.71
C MET A 244 15.53 15.94 13.72
N LEU A 245 16.29 16.20 14.79
CA LEU A 245 17.16 17.36 14.87
C LEU A 245 18.33 17.30 13.87
N MET A 246 18.98 16.15 13.68
CA MET A 246 20.04 15.98 12.67
C MET A 246 19.53 16.28 11.26
N ALA A 247 18.38 15.74 10.88
CA ALA A 247 17.79 15.96 9.56
C ALA A 247 17.55 17.46 9.32
N ARG A 248 16.96 18.16 10.31
CA ARG A 248 16.70 19.60 10.20
C ARG A 248 17.96 20.46 10.22
N LEU A 249 18.96 20.11 11.03
CA LEU A 249 20.24 20.81 11.06
C LEU A 249 21.05 20.58 9.78
N GLY A 250 20.89 19.42 9.13
CA GLY A 250 21.51 19.12 7.84
C GLY A 250 21.04 20.05 6.72
N ASP A 251 19.82 20.57 6.82
CA ASP A 251 19.28 21.58 5.88
C ASP A 251 19.81 23.00 6.17
N VAL A 252 20.41 23.24 7.34
CA VAL A 252 20.97 24.54 7.71
C VAL A 252 22.40 24.65 7.18
N PRO A 253 22.68 25.56 6.23
CA PRO A 253 24.02 25.68 5.67
C PRO A 253 25.01 26.24 6.70
N GLY A 254 26.15 25.56 6.87
CA GLY A 254 27.26 26.06 7.68
C GLY A 254 28.18 24.95 8.19
N PRO A 255 29.45 25.28 8.51
CA PRO A 255 30.40 24.29 9.02
C PRO A 255 30.06 23.82 10.44
N ARG A 256 29.46 24.70 11.25
CA ARG A 256 29.11 24.41 12.65
C ARG A 256 27.96 23.41 12.80
N PRO A 257 26.79 23.58 12.13
CA PRO A 257 25.75 22.55 12.09
C PRO A 257 26.27 21.21 11.57
N ALA A 258 27.06 21.22 10.49
CA ALA A 258 27.64 20.00 9.92
C ALA A 258 28.53 19.26 10.92
N ALA A 259 29.37 19.98 11.68
CA ALA A 259 30.20 19.41 12.73
C ALA A 259 29.38 18.81 13.88
N ALA A 260 28.34 19.52 14.34
CA ALA A 260 27.44 19.03 15.39
C ALA A 260 26.66 17.78 14.95
N VAL A 261 26.17 17.75 13.70
CA VAL A 261 25.52 16.57 13.10
C VAL A 261 26.49 15.39 13.00
N ALA A 262 27.74 15.62 12.59
CA ALA A 262 28.76 14.58 12.54
C ALA A 262 29.09 14.01 13.94
N CYS A 263 29.18 14.88 14.95
CA CYS A 263 29.45 14.50 16.34
C CYS A 263 28.31 13.64 16.91
N LEU A 264 27.05 14.05 16.66
CA LEU A 264 25.88 13.28 17.05
C LEU A 264 25.77 11.96 16.31
N ALA A 265 26.05 11.94 15.00
CA ALA A 265 26.14 10.70 14.24
C ALA A 265 27.16 9.75 14.88
N GLN A 266 28.37 10.24 15.24
CA GLN A 266 29.38 9.41 15.88
C GLN A 266 28.91 8.83 17.21
N ALA A 267 28.26 9.62 18.05
CA ALA A 267 27.71 9.16 19.33
C ALA A 267 26.63 8.07 19.13
N LEU A 268 25.80 8.20 18.10
CA LEU A 268 24.75 7.24 17.77
C LEU A 268 25.27 5.96 17.10
N HIS A 269 26.48 5.97 16.51
CA HIS A 269 27.18 4.78 16.02
C HIS A 269 28.03 4.08 17.08
N HIS A 270 28.00 4.53 18.33
CA HIS A 270 28.75 3.84 19.38
C HIS A 270 28.25 2.38 19.50
N PRO A 271 29.15 1.38 19.69
CA PRO A 271 28.77 -0.04 19.71
C PRO A 271 27.63 -0.38 20.68
N ASP A 272 27.62 0.22 21.88
CA ASP A 272 26.54 -0.01 22.86
C ASP A 272 25.20 0.60 22.44
N VAL A 273 25.21 1.72 21.71
CA VAL A 273 23.98 2.31 21.16
C VAL A 273 23.41 1.43 20.06
N LEU A 274 24.27 0.94 19.15
CA LEU A 274 23.89 -0.01 18.11
C LEU A 274 23.35 -1.32 18.71
N ARG A 275 23.99 -1.85 19.76
CA ARG A 275 23.49 -3.02 20.50
C ARG A 275 22.10 -2.78 21.08
N LEU A 276 21.83 -1.58 21.62
CA LEU A 276 20.55 -1.24 22.22
C LEU A 276 19.46 -1.16 21.15
N GLN A 277 19.77 -0.49 20.04
CA GLN A 277 18.89 -0.39 18.88
C GLN A 277 18.54 -1.77 18.33
N MET A 278 19.53 -2.64 18.15
CA MET A 278 19.28 -4.01 17.71
C MET A 278 18.40 -4.78 18.71
N ALA A 279 18.70 -4.71 20.01
CA ALA A 279 17.89 -5.37 21.05
C ALA A 279 16.45 -4.85 21.08
N ALA A 280 16.24 -3.56 20.86
CA ALA A 280 14.92 -2.94 20.78
C ALA A 280 14.14 -3.42 19.54
N LEU A 281 14.79 -3.53 18.38
CA LEU A 281 14.17 -4.09 17.18
C LEU A 281 13.86 -5.57 17.31
N GLU A 282 14.79 -6.37 17.87
CA GLU A 282 14.57 -7.78 18.17
C GLU A 282 13.35 -7.97 19.07
N ARG A 283 13.14 -7.07 20.03
CA ARG A 283 11.95 -7.03 20.87
C ARG A 283 10.67 -6.77 20.09
N VAL A 284 10.66 -5.81 19.16
CA VAL A 284 9.52 -5.58 18.25
C VAL A 284 9.19 -6.84 17.45
N LEU A 285 10.20 -7.55 16.93
CA LEU A 285 10.01 -8.78 16.17
C LEU A 285 9.38 -9.91 17.02
N VAL A 286 9.88 -10.11 18.24
CA VAL A 286 9.31 -11.10 19.17
C VAL A 286 7.88 -10.76 19.52
N HIS A 287 7.58 -9.48 19.79
CA HIS A 287 6.22 -9.05 20.09
C HIS A 287 5.24 -9.31 18.94
N ALA A 288 5.72 -9.26 17.69
CA ALA A 288 4.94 -9.60 16.49
C ALA A 288 4.82 -11.10 16.20
N GLY A 289 5.36 -11.97 17.07
CA GLY A 289 5.36 -13.42 16.87
C GLY A 289 6.27 -13.87 15.72
N LEU A 290 7.34 -13.13 15.45
CA LEU A 290 8.38 -13.48 14.46
C LEU A 290 9.57 -14.19 15.11
N GLU A 291 9.29 -15.11 16.04
CA GLU A 291 10.31 -15.91 16.74
C GLU A 291 11.14 -16.75 15.75
N GLY A 292 12.42 -16.96 16.06
CA GLY A 292 13.37 -17.67 15.17
C GLY A 292 14.04 -16.81 14.09
N ALA A 293 13.56 -15.58 13.86
CA ALA A 293 14.25 -14.59 13.01
C ALA A 293 15.59 -14.11 13.60
N LEU A 294 15.69 -14.17 14.94
CA LEU A 294 16.72 -13.51 15.75
C LEU A 294 18.14 -13.99 15.40
N GLY A 295 18.30 -15.28 15.10
CA GLY A 295 19.61 -15.86 14.76
C GLY A 295 20.24 -15.26 13.50
N SER A 296 19.44 -14.62 12.63
CA SER A 296 19.93 -13.98 11.41
C SER A 296 20.34 -12.52 11.59
N VAL A 297 19.79 -11.79 12.55
CA VAL A 297 19.96 -10.32 12.60
C VAL A 297 21.18 -9.94 13.43
N SER A 298 21.37 -10.55 14.60
CA SER A 298 22.53 -10.29 15.47
C SER A 298 23.60 -11.38 15.42
N GLY A 299 23.32 -12.53 14.81
CA GLY A 299 24.21 -13.70 14.82
C GLY A 299 24.44 -14.28 16.23
N ARG A 300 23.68 -13.82 17.22
CA ARG A 300 23.80 -14.18 18.64
C ARG A 300 22.94 -15.39 18.96
N SER A 301 23.42 -16.26 19.86
CA SER A 301 22.62 -17.37 20.34
C SER A 301 21.45 -16.84 21.19
N PRO A 302 20.30 -17.56 21.24
CA PRO A 302 19.18 -17.18 22.11
C PRO A 302 19.57 -16.97 23.57
N GLU A 303 20.62 -17.64 24.05
CA GLU A 303 21.15 -17.49 25.41
C GLU A 303 21.82 -16.14 25.64
N THR A 304 22.34 -15.51 24.58
CA THR A 304 22.98 -14.18 24.60
C THR A 304 22.03 -13.04 24.23
N ALA A 305 20.75 -13.35 23.99
CA ALA A 305 19.73 -12.34 23.76
C ALA A 305 19.52 -11.48 25.02
N TRP A 306 19.11 -10.23 24.81
CA TRP A 306 18.88 -9.28 25.90
C TRP A 306 17.88 -9.85 26.91
N TRP A 307 18.17 -9.68 28.20
CA TRP A 307 17.44 -10.34 29.29
C TRP A 307 15.94 -10.02 29.29
N LEU A 308 15.57 -8.75 29.10
CA LEU A 308 14.16 -8.32 29.03
C LEU A 308 13.42 -9.08 27.92
N LEU A 309 14.02 -9.16 26.73
CA LEU A 309 13.46 -9.85 25.58
C LEU A 309 13.25 -11.35 25.84
N ARG A 310 14.25 -12.02 26.43
CA ARG A 310 14.14 -13.45 26.78
C ARG A 310 12.99 -13.70 27.75
N GLU A 311 12.83 -12.82 28.73
CA GLU A 311 11.78 -12.99 29.75
C GLU A 311 10.38 -12.71 29.17
N GLU A 312 10.22 -11.71 28.30
CA GLU A 312 8.96 -11.43 27.60
C GLU A 312 8.54 -12.56 26.67
N ALA A 313 9.49 -13.11 25.91
CA ALA A 313 9.28 -14.30 25.09
C ALA A 313 8.86 -15.50 25.96
N ARG A 314 9.59 -15.76 27.07
CA ARG A 314 9.29 -16.85 28.00
C ARG A 314 7.91 -16.73 28.64
N LEU A 315 7.50 -15.51 28.99
CA LEU A 315 6.21 -15.25 29.61
C LEU A 315 5.05 -15.23 28.61
N GLY A 316 5.32 -15.11 27.31
CA GLY A 316 4.28 -14.93 26.30
C GLY A 316 3.53 -13.60 26.43
N LYS A 317 4.08 -12.64 27.19
CA LYS A 317 3.48 -11.32 27.47
C LYS A 317 4.56 -10.28 27.77
N VAL A 318 4.22 -9.02 27.57
CA VAL A 318 5.08 -7.87 27.90
C VAL A 318 5.29 -7.80 29.42
N CYS A 319 6.53 -7.58 29.86
CA CYS A 319 6.86 -7.49 31.28
C CYS A 319 6.44 -6.14 31.88
N GLY A 320 6.09 -6.10 33.18
CA GLY A 320 5.80 -4.85 33.89
C GLY A 320 4.37 -4.31 33.77
N LEU A 321 3.47 -5.03 33.09
CA LEU A 321 2.04 -4.66 32.95
C LEU A 321 1.24 -4.70 34.27
N THR A 322 1.73 -5.39 35.30
CA THR A 322 0.98 -5.70 36.54
C THR A 322 1.28 -4.79 37.72
N ILE A 323 2.26 -3.88 37.63
CA ILE A 323 2.70 -3.10 38.78
C ILE A 323 1.90 -1.81 38.88
N GLY A 324 0.64 -1.96 39.33
CA GLY A 324 -0.29 -0.86 39.54
C GLY A 324 -1.50 -1.17 40.41
N GLY A 325 -1.61 -2.36 41.01
CA GLY A 325 -2.67 -2.64 41.97
C GLY A 325 -2.44 -3.88 42.80
N GLU A 326 -2.27 -3.69 44.11
CA GLU A 326 -3.08 -4.53 45.01
C GLU A 326 -4.55 -4.43 44.56
N PRO A 327 -5.37 -5.48 44.76
CA PRO A 327 -6.81 -5.47 44.49
C PRO A 327 -7.60 -4.54 45.45
N THR A 328 -7.09 -3.35 45.74
CA THR A 328 -7.75 -2.30 46.51
C THR A 328 -8.62 -1.39 45.65
N ALA A 329 -8.58 -1.53 44.31
CA ALA A 329 -9.68 -1.07 43.48
C ALA A 329 -10.94 -1.79 43.95
N ALA A 330 -11.91 -1.02 44.45
CA ALA A 330 -13.16 -1.55 44.97
C ALA A 330 -13.75 -2.56 43.97
N PRO A 331 -14.33 -3.69 44.43
CA PRO A 331 -14.93 -4.69 43.55
C PRO A 331 -16.03 -4.03 42.69
N GLY A 332 -15.67 -3.61 41.47
CA GLY A 332 -16.49 -2.75 40.63
C GLY A 332 -15.70 -1.95 39.58
N GLU A 333 -14.48 -1.50 39.87
CA GLU A 333 -13.57 -0.91 38.87
C GLU A 333 -12.70 -2.02 38.30
N GLN A 334 -13.21 -2.70 37.27
CA GLN A 334 -12.37 -3.55 36.42
C GLN A 334 -11.24 -2.68 35.86
N ASN A 335 -9.99 -3.01 36.20
CA ASN A 335 -8.81 -2.51 35.49
C ASN A 335 -9.04 -2.80 34.01
N ASP A 336 -9.42 -1.78 33.25
CA ASP A 336 -9.81 -1.93 31.86
C ASP A 336 -8.55 -2.36 31.08
N PRO A 337 -8.48 -3.60 30.56
CA PRO A 337 -7.34 -4.06 29.78
C PRO A 337 -7.08 -3.19 28.54
N GLU A 338 -7.98 -2.25 28.21
CA GLU A 338 -7.82 -1.24 27.17
C GLU A 338 -6.72 -0.19 27.42
N HIS A 339 -6.20 -0.02 28.65
CA HIS A 339 -5.20 1.04 28.93
C HIS A 339 -3.73 0.65 28.63
N THR A 340 -3.46 -0.61 28.35
CA THR A 340 -2.08 -1.11 28.20
C THR A 340 -1.49 -0.99 26.78
N ALA A 341 -2.31 -0.72 25.77
CA ALA A 341 -1.84 -0.64 24.37
C ALA A 341 -1.02 0.63 24.06
N GLY A 342 -1.44 1.80 24.57
CA GLY A 342 -0.90 3.09 24.09
C GLY A 342 0.56 3.37 24.44
N TRP A 343 1.04 2.94 25.60
CA TRP A 343 2.46 3.15 25.97
C TRP A 343 3.39 2.16 25.27
N LEU A 344 2.93 0.92 25.05
CA LEU A 344 3.72 -0.10 24.37
C LEU A 344 3.88 0.24 22.88
N GLU A 345 2.85 0.84 22.30
CA GLU A 345 2.93 1.43 20.96
C GLU A 345 3.96 2.56 20.88
N ASP A 346 3.94 3.51 21.83
CA ASP A 346 4.98 4.56 21.93
C ASP A 346 6.38 3.94 21.98
N ASP A 347 6.59 2.93 22.83
CA ASP A 347 7.88 2.23 22.97
C ASP A 347 8.37 1.63 21.65
N HIS A 348 7.47 0.97 20.92
CA HIS A 348 7.79 0.37 19.63
C HIS A 348 8.06 1.42 18.56
N CYS A 349 7.29 2.50 18.53
CA CYS A 349 7.53 3.63 17.64
C CYS A 349 8.92 4.22 17.89
N TYR A 350 9.28 4.47 19.16
CA TYR A 350 10.59 4.99 19.50
C TYR A 350 11.71 4.00 19.23
N ALA A 351 11.49 2.69 19.41
CA ALA A 351 12.46 1.67 18.99
C ALA A 351 12.72 1.73 17.49
N ILE A 352 11.66 1.87 16.70
CA ILE A 352 11.76 1.91 15.25
C ILE A 352 12.40 3.21 14.78
N MET A 353 11.96 4.38 15.28
CA MET A 353 12.58 5.67 14.97
C MET A 353 14.03 5.67 15.42
N GLY A 354 14.27 5.40 16.71
CA GLY A 354 15.57 5.41 17.37
C GLY A 354 16.60 4.47 16.75
N SER A 355 16.17 3.47 15.96
CA SER A 355 17.03 2.47 15.33
C SER A 355 17.02 2.54 13.80
N VAL A 356 15.88 2.27 13.15
CA VAL A 356 15.81 2.11 11.68
C VAL A 356 15.98 3.44 10.97
N CYS A 357 15.32 4.50 11.45
CA CYS A 357 15.41 5.81 10.81
C CYS A 357 16.82 6.42 10.93
N LEU A 358 17.54 6.14 12.02
CA LEU A 358 18.92 6.55 12.19
C LEU A 358 19.82 6.07 11.05
N TRP A 359 19.71 4.78 10.76
CA TRP A 359 20.56 4.14 9.78
C TRP A 359 20.36 4.74 8.38
N ASN A 360 19.11 5.08 8.02
CA ASN A 360 18.78 5.76 6.76
C ASN A 360 19.40 7.17 6.67
N VAL A 361 19.33 7.96 7.74
CA VAL A 361 19.92 9.33 7.77
C VAL A 361 21.44 9.25 7.63
N ASN A 362 22.06 8.26 8.27
CA ASN A 362 23.51 8.09 8.19
C ASN A 362 23.98 7.68 6.80
N GLU A 363 23.21 6.87 6.05
CA GLU A 363 23.52 6.59 4.65
C GLU A 363 23.48 7.85 3.79
N ALA A 364 22.46 8.70 3.99
CA ALA A 364 22.34 9.97 3.25
C ALA A 364 23.55 10.90 3.51
N LEU A 365 24.03 10.96 4.76
CA LEU A 365 25.19 11.75 5.14
C LEU A 365 26.52 11.12 4.67
N ALA A 366 26.63 9.79 4.68
CA ALA A 366 27.82 9.07 4.23
C ALA A 366 28.04 9.17 2.71
N GLY A 367 27.01 9.50 1.92
CA GLY A 367 27.15 9.78 0.49
C GLY A 367 27.96 11.04 0.14
N GLY A 368 28.32 11.87 1.13
CA GLY A 368 29.15 13.06 0.92
C GLY A 368 30.61 12.73 0.58
N PRO A 369 31.31 13.57 -0.22
CA PRO A 369 32.68 13.32 -0.71
C PRO A 369 33.76 13.18 0.37
N SER A 370 33.43 13.38 1.66
CA SER A 370 34.35 13.31 2.78
C SER A 370 34.30 12.00 3.59
N SER A 371 33.37 11.06 3.31
CA SER A 371 33.19 9.88 4.16
C SER A 371 34.18 8.73 3.89
N ALA A 372 34.79 8.68 2.71
CA ALA A 372 35.70 7.60 2.30
C ALA A 372 36.95 7.45 3.20
N ALA A 373 37.24 8.45 4.04
CA ALA A 373 38.44 8.47 4.88
C ALA A 373 38.28 7.80 6.25
N SER A 374 37.06 7.53 6.75
CA SER A 374 36.87 7.14 8.15
C SER A 374 37.02 5.63 8.43
N GLY A 375 36.98 4.77 7.40
CA GLY A 375 37.18 3.31 7.55
C GLY A 375 36.22 2.60 8.51
N LEU A 376 35.19 3.29 9.01
CA LEU A 376 34.16 2.74 9.85
C LEU A 376 33.24 1.91 8.96
N ASP A 377 33.28 0.59 9.12
CA ASP A 377 32.22 -0.30 8.66
C ASP A 377 30.96 0.12 9.43
N THR A 378 30.12 0.95 8.81
CA THR A 378 29.01 1.64 9.48
C THR A 378 27.91 0.70 9.94
N GLY A 379 28.10 -0.63 9.80
CA GLY A 379 27.17 -1.63 10.29
C GLY A 379 25.78 -1.36 9.76
N LYS A 380 25.66 -1.19 8.43
CA LYS A 380 24.36 -0.97 7.78
C LYS A 380 23.39 -2.04 8.30
N PRO A 381 22.18 -1.66 8.72
CA PRO A 381 21.18 -2.65 8.98
C PRO A 381 20.99 -3.45 7.71
N PRO A 382 21.03 -4.78 7.77
CA PRO A 382 20.69 -5.55 6.60
C PRO A 382 19.26 -5.16 6.21
N SER A 383 19.00 -4.94 4.93
CA SER A 383 17.66 -4.62 4.40
C SER A 383 16.60 -5.60 4.89
N SER A 384 17.01 -6.83 5.20
CA SER A 384 16.18 -7.85 5.87
C SER A 384 15.64 -7.40 7.22
N CYS A 385 16.42 -6.66 8.03
CA CYS A 385 15.96 -6.10 9.30
C CYS A 385 14.79 -5.14 9.08
N VAL A 386 14.88 -4.22 8.12
CA VAL A 386 13.80 -3.26 7.84
C VAL A 386 12.54 -3.95 7.33
N THR A 387 12.69 -4.94 6.44
CA THR A 387 11.55 -5.77 6.00
C THR A 387 10.89 -6.51 7.15
N ARG A 388 11.67 -7.07 8.07
CA ARG A 388 11.14 -7.79 9.24
C ARG A 388 10.47 -6.87 10.23
N VAL A 389 10.99 -5.66 10.41
CA VAL A 389 10.36 -4.62 11.23
C VAL A 389 9.03 -4.18 10.60
N ALA A 390 8.99 -3.97 9.28
CA ALA A 390 7.75 -3.63 8.58
C ALA A 390 6.71 -4.77 8.66
N GLU A 391 7.14 -6.04 8.49
CA GLU A 391 6.28 -7.21 8.72
C GLU A 391 5.77 -7.26 10.16
N ALA A 392 6.66 -7.04 11.13
CA ALA A 392 6.32 -7.01 12.55
C ALA A 392 5.25 -5.96 12.82
N MET A 393 5.44 -4.74 12.36
CA MET A 393 4.48 -3.65 12.50
C MET A 393 3.12 -4.01 11.88
N ALA A 394 3.10 -4.61 10.69
CA ALA A 394 1.85 -5.01 10.05
C ALA A 394 1.12 -6.12 10.82
N ARG A 395 1.85 -7.08 11.39
CA ARG A 395 1.29 -8.11 12.28
C ARG A 395 0.73 -7.49 13.54
N LEU A 396 1.53 -6.67 14.22
CA LEU A 396 1.11 -5.92 15.39
C LEU A 396 -0.19 -5.17 15.06
N CYS A 397 -0.22 -4.36 13.99
CA CYS A 397 -1.40 -3.60 13.55
C CYS A 397 -2.67 -4.46 13.34
N ARG A 398 -2.51 -5.73 12.98
CA ARG A 398 -3.61 -6.68 12.80
C ARG A 398 -4.01 -7.41 14.09
N GLY A 399 -3.46 -7.00 15.23
CA GLY A 399 -3.59 -7.69 16.53
C GLY A 399 -2.87 -9.04 16.57
N GLN A 400 -1.91 -9.28 15.67
CA GLN A 400 -1.12 -10.51 15.62
C GLN A 400 0.18 -10.30 16.41
N GLY A 401 0.35 -11.03 17.52
CA GLY A 401 1.51 -10.87 18.40
C GLY A 401 1.33 -11.55 19.76
N LEU A 402 2.29 -11.34 20.67
CA LEU A 402 2.29 -11.91 22.03
C LEU A 402 0.92 -11.76 22.70
N ALA A 403 0.21 -12.88 22.83
CA ALA A 403 -1.10 -13.02 23.48
C ALA A 403 -2.20 -12.02 23.07
N GLY A 404 -2.12 -11.40 21.88
CA GLY A 404 -3.03 -10.31 21.50
C GLY A 404 -2.90 -9.08 22.39
N ALA A 405 -1.71 -8.84 22.97
CA ALA A 405 -1.40 -7.65 23.77
C ALA A 405 -1.69 -6.34 23.02
N TYR A 406 -1.68 -6.41 21.69
CA TYR A 406 -2.30 -5.44 20.83
C TYR A 406 -3.72 -5.88 20.54
N THR A 407 -4.68 -5.26 21.22
CA THR A 407 -6.07 -5.39 20.83
C THR A 407 -6.23 -4.85 19.40
N PRO A 408 -7.11 -5.43 18.58
CA PRO A 408 -7.44 -4.91 17.24
C PRO A 408 -8.17 -3.55 17.30
N THR A 409 -8.10 -2.85 18.44
CA THR A 409 -8.70 -1.56 18.66
C THR A 409 -8.09 -0.50 17.73
N PRO A 410 -8.89 0.46 17.29
CA PRO A 410 -8.58 1.42 16.22
C PRO A 410 -7.45 2.43 16.50
N GLU A 411 -6.84 2.42 17.67
CA GLU A 411 -5.87 3.45 18.08
C GLU A 411 -4.45 3.11 17.63
N TRP A 412 -4.27 2.64 16.40
CA TRP A 412 -2.95 2.45 15.80
C TRP A 412 -2.36 3.79 15.38
N GLU A 413 -1.91 4.54 16.37
CA GLU A 413 -1.27 5.84 16.23
C GLU A 413 0.06 5.73 15.46
N PHE A 414 0.71 4.55 15.45
CA PHE A 414 1.87 4.23 14.61
C PHE A 414 1.64 4.63 13.16
N ALA A 415 0.48 4.27 12.62
CA ALA A 415 0.14 4.51 11.22
C ALA A 415 -0.18 5.98 10.91
N ARG A 416 -0.42 6.79 11.96
CA ARG A 416 -0.59 8.24 11.86
C ARG A 416 0.72 9.00 11.92
N LEU A 417 1.84 8.36 12.24
CA LEU A 417 3.11 9.04 12.39
C LEU A 417 3.86 9.17 11.06
N MET A 418 4.75 10.16 10.98
CA MET A 418 5.71 10.32 9.88
C MET A 418 6.69 9.13 9.72
N LEU A 419 6.68 8.21 10.69
CA LEU A 419 7.48 6.99 10.77
C LEU A 419 7.51 6.20 9.46
N LEU A 420 6.37 6.08 8.77
CA LEU A 420 6.29 5.34 7.50
C LEU A 420 7.14 5.98 6.40
N GLN A 421 7.25 7.31 6.39
CA GLN A 421 8.09 8.05 5.42
C GLN A 421 9.57 7.94 5.77
N THR A 422 9.91 7.97 7.06
CA THR A 422 11.31 7.94 7.52
C THR A 422 11.91 6.53 7.53
N LEU A 423 11.06 5.49 7.55
CA LEU A 423 11.46 4.09 7.40
C LEU A 423 11.94 3.76 5.98
N LEU A 424 11.39 4.45 4.98
CA LEU A 424 11.73 4.24 3.58
C LEU A 424 12.90 5.14 3.22
N PRO A 425 14.06 4.58 2.83
CA PRO A 425 15.22 5.39 2.48
C PRO A 425 14.93 6.22 1.24
N ALA A 426 15.65 7.33 1.07
CA ALA A 426 15.71 7.94 -0.24
C ALA A 426 16.31 6.92 -1.22
N VAL A 427 15.68 6.69 -2.38
CA VAL A 427 16.23 5.80 -3.41
C VAL A 427 17.60 6.35 -3.82
N PRO A 428 18.71 5.62 -3.56
CA PRO A 428 20.04 6.20 -3.73
C PRO A 428 20.31 6.48 -5.21
N LYS A 429 20.65 7.73 -5.51
CA LYS A 429 21.03 8.18 -6.86
C LYS A 429 22.52 7.87 -7.08
N GLY A 430 22.85 6.67 -7.57
CA GLY A 430 24.24 6.27 -7.78
C GLY A 430 24.41 4.90 -8.44
N PRO A 431 25.65 4.53 -8.80
CA PRO A 431 25.95 3.19 -9.30
C PRO A 431 25.49 2.13 -8.29
N VAL A 432 24.96 1.04 -8.81
CA VAL A 432 24.25 0.03 -8.02
C VAL A 432 25.18 -1.15 -7.79
N SER A 433 25.47 -1.46 -6.54
CA SER A 433 26.18 -2.69 -6.17
C SER A 433 25.25 -3.91 -6.28
N GLN A 434 25.80 -5.12 -6.36
CA GLN A 434 24.97 -6.33 -6.34
C GLN A 434 24.14 -6.43 -5.05
N ALA A 435 24.70 -6.02 -3.91
CA ALA A 435 23.98 -5.98 -2.63
C ALA A 435 22.80 -4.99 -2.67
N ASP A 436 22.93 -3.87 -3.38
CA ASP A 436 21.82 -2.94 -3.60
C ASP A 436 20.68 -3.63 -4.38
N LEU A 437 20.98 -4.39 -5.44
CA LEU A 437 19.97 -5.12 -6.22
C LEU A 437 19.27 -6.20 -5.39
N GLU A 438 20.03 -6.96 -4.61
CA GLU A 438 19.50 -7.99 -3.71
C GLU A 438 18.62 -7.41 -2.59
N SER A 439 18.78 -6.12 -2.28
CA SER A 439 17.93 -5.40 -1.31
C SER A 439 16.58 -4.92 -1.87
N VAL A 440 16.43 -4.76 -3.19
CA VAL A 440 15.20 -4.21 -3.80
C VAL A 440 13.95 -5.02 -3.44
N PRO A 441 13.95 -6.38 -3.54
CA PRO A 441 12.80 -7.18 -3.12
C PRO A 441 12.39 -6.95 -1.66
N LEU A 442 13.37 -6.75 -0.78
CA LEU A 442 13.19 -6.53 0.65
C LEU A 442 12.57 -5.15 0.93
N TRP A 443 13.04 -4.11 0.24
CA TRP A 443 12.47 -2.76 0.34
C TRP A 443 11.03 -2.68 -0.20
N LEU A 444 10.73 -3.38 -1.30
CA LEU A 444 9.37 -3.47 -1.82
C LEU A 444 8.44 -4.24 -0.89
N GLU A 445 8.92 -5.34 -0.29
CA GLU A 445 8.18 -6.08 0.73
C GLU A 445 7.90 -5.19 1.96
N ALA A 446 8.91 -4.45 2.43
CA ALA A 446 8.76 -3.51 3.53
C ALA A 446 7.70 -2.45 3.20
N ALA A 447 7.81 -1.77 2.05
CA ALA A 447 6.85 -0.77 1.62
C ALA A 447 5.42 -1.32 1.48
N ALA A 448 5.27 -2.56 1.00
CA ALA A 448 3.95 -3.19 0.92
C ALA A 448 3.34 -3.48 2.32
N TRP A 449 4.15 -3.89 3.30
CA TRP A 449 3.71 -4.00 4.69
C TRP A 449 3.33 -2.64 5.28
N LEU A 450 4.12 -1.59 5.03
CA LEU A 450 3.83 -0.22 5.46
C LEU A 450 2.55 0.32 4.83
N LEU A 451 2.29 -0.02 3.56
CA LEU A 451 1.05 0.33 2.88
C LEU A 451 -0.14 -0.33 3.58
N ALA A 452 -0.04 -1.62 3.91
CA ALA A 452 -1.09 -2.32 4.64
C ALA A 452 -1.40 -1.66 5.99
N VAL A 453 -0.36 -1.25 6.74
CA VAL A 453 -0.51 -0.51 8.00
C VAL A 453 -1.23 0.83 7.79
N ALA A 454 -0.76 1.64 6.83
CA ALA A 454 -1.32 2.97 6.55
C ALA A 454 -2.81 2.90 6.17
N VAL A 455 -3.16 1.88 5.39
CA VAL A 455 -4.50 1.63 4.88
C VAL A 455 -5.47 1.22 5.98
N GLU A 456 -5.08 0.29 6.85
CA GLU A 456 -5.95 -0.13 7.96
C GLU A 456 -6.24 1.04 8.91
N ALA A 457 -5.24 1.89 9.15
CA ALA A 457 -5.42 3.07 9.98
C ALA A 457 -6.32 4.14 9.36
N GLU A 458 -6.19 4.40 8.05
CA GLU A 458 -7.11 5.28 7.33
C GLU A 458 -8.54 4.72 7.36
N ALA A 459 -8.72 3.42 7.17
CA ALA A 459 -10.03 2.78 7.17
C ALA A 459 -10.76 2.94 8.51
N VAL A 460 -10.01 2.79 9.60
CA VAL A 460 -10.46 3.05 10.95
C VAL A 460 -10.89 4.50 11.14
N CYS A 461 -10.05 5.46 10.73
CA CYS A 461 -10.32 6.88 10.91
C CYS A 461 -11.47 7.39 10.02
N SER A 462 -11.70 6.73 8.88
CA SER A 462 -12.75 7.07 7.92
C SER A 462 -14.11 6.42 8.22
N GLY A 463 -14.22 5.61 9.28
CA GLY A 463 -15.44 4.90 9.68
C GLY A 463 -16.60 5.84 10.08
N PRO A 464 -17.86 5.52 9.74
CA PRO A 464 -19.01 6.34 10.14
C PRO A 464 -19.17 6.35 11.66
N GLY A 465 -19.23 7.55 12.26
CA GLY A 465 -19.35 7.73 13.70
C GLY A 465 -18.04 7.66 14.46
N TRP A 466 -16.90 7.62 13.77
CA TRP A 466 -15.60 7.73 14.42
C TRP A 466 -15.45 9.12 15.06
N VAL A 467 -15.38 9.15 16.39
CA VAL A 467 -14.98 10.31 17.17
C VAL A 467 -13.54 10.07 17.58
N GLN A 468 -12.65 11.02 17.28
CA GLN A 468 -11.25 10.93 17.68
C GLN A 468 -11.19 10.71 19.20
N PRO A 469 -10.72 9.54 19.66
CA PRO A 469 -10.53 9.35 21.09
C PRO A 469 -9.48 10.36 21.56
N PRO A 470 -9.54 10.81 22.82
CA PRO A 470 -8.48 11.64 23.38
C PRO A 470 -7.14 10.91 23.20
N PRO A 471 -6.08 11.60 22.76
CA PRO A 471 -4.80 10.97 22.49
C PRO A 471 -4.32 10.24 23.75
N ARG A 472 -4.22 8.91 23.67
CA ARG A 472 -3.74 8.07 24.80
C ARG A 472 -2.22 7.98 24.86
N SER A 473 -1.53 8.41 23.81
CA SER A 473 -0.08 8.35 23.67
C SER A 473 0.50 9.73 23.35
N THR A 474 1.80 9.91 23.59
CA THR A 474 2.46 11.19 23.27
C THR A 474 2.50 11.41 21.75
N LEU A 475 2.69 10.32 21.01
CA LEU A 475 2.71 10.32 19.56
C LEU A 475 1.31 10.56 18.97
N ALA A 476 0.27 10.02 19.59
CA ALA A 476 -1.13 10.30 19.25
C ALA A 476 -1.45 11.80 19.30
N ALA A 477 -0.89 12.51 20.30
CA ALA A 477 -1.09 13.94 20.45
C ALA A 477 -0.35 14.76 19.37
N LEU A 478 0.67 14.18 18.73
CA LEU A 478 1.45 14.81 17.66
C LEU A 478 0.90 14.45 16.26
N ALA A 479 0.06 13.43 16.14
CA ALA A 479 -0.55 13.03 14.88
C ALA A 479 -1.52 14.11 14.37
N GLU A 480 -1.16 14.75 13.24
CA GLU A 480 -2.07 15.66 12.53
C GLU A 480 -3.22 14.87 11.87
N ASN A 481 -4.45 15.35 12.01
CA ASN A 481 -5.58 14.80 11.27
C ASN A 481 -5.33 14.89 9.75
N GLY A 482 -5.46 13.77 9.03
CA GLY A 482 -5.25 13.68 7.58
C GLY A 482 -3.81 13.37 7.15
N CYS A 483 -2.91 13.04 8.08
CA CYS A 483 -1.57 12.53 7.77
C CYS A 483 -1.59 11.16 7.08
N GLN A 484 -2.64 10.35 7.27
CA GLN A 484 -2.70 8.97 6.81
C GLN A 484 -2.73 8.88 5.28
N THR A 485 -3.52 9.73 4.62
CA THR A 485 -3.51 9.83 3.15
C THR A 485 -2.13 10.26 2.63
N ARG A 486 -1.43 11.17 3.34
CA ARG A 486 -0.06 11.58 2.99
C ARG A 486 0.92 10.43 3.14
N ASN A 487 0.75 9.59 4.16
CA ASN A 487 1.55 8.40 4.38
C ASN A 487 1.30 7.34 3.28
N ILE A 488 0.05 7.06 2.93
CA ILE A 488 -0.31 6.18 1.82
C ILE A 488 0.35 6.68 0.52
N ALA A 489 0.19 7.97 0.20
CA ALA A 489 0.79 8.55 -0.99
C ALA A 489 2.31 8.43 -0.99
N ALA A 490 2.98 8.73 0.13
CA ALA A 490 4.43 8.64 0.26
C ALA A 490 4.95 7.20 0.11
N VAL A 491 4.25 6.20 0.68
CA VAL A 491 4.61 4.79 0.52
C VAL A 491 4.46 4.36 -0.94
N LEU A 492 3.34 4.71 -1.60
CA LEU A 492 3.13 4.43 -3.03
C LEU A 492 4.17 5.14 -3.91
N ASP A 493 4.54 6.38 -3.56
CA ASP A 493 5.59 7.14 -4.23
C ASP A 493 6.96 6.48 -4.12
N PHE A 494 7.30 5.99 -2.93
CA PHE A 494 8.53 5.24 -2.72
C PHE A 494 8.53 3.95 -3.53
N MET A 495 7.45 3.16 -3.47
CA MET A 495 7.31 1.94 -4.26
C MET A 495 7.51 2.23 -5.75
N ARG A 496 6.80 3.24 -6.27
CA ARG A 496 6.96 3.68 -7.66
C ARG A 496 8.42 4.06 -7.96
N SER A 497 9.02 4.93 -7.15
CA SER A 497 10.37 5.43 -7.38
C SER A 497 11.40 4.30 -7.40
N LEU A 498 11.23 3.29 -6.53
CA LEU A 498 12.10 2.12 -6.50
C LEU A 498 11.85 1.19 -7.69
N MET A 499 10.60 1.03 -8.11
CA MET A 499 10.18 0.21 -9.23
C MET A 499 10.62 0.77 -10.59
N GLU A 500 10.58 2.10 -10.75
CA GLU A 500 10.95 2.86 -11.95
C GLU A 500 12.44 3.22 -12.01
N ASP A 501 13.21 2.99 -10.94
CA ASP A 501 14.62 3.38 -10.88
C ASP A 501 15.39 2.82 -12.09
N ARG A 502 16.14 3.68 -12.77
CA ARG A 502 16.82 3.32 -14.03
C ARG A 502 17.82 2.18 -13.86
N HIS A 503 18.37 2.01 -12.67
CA HIS A 503 19.45 1.07 -12.37
C HIS A 503 18.99 -0.08 -11.46
N ARG A 504 18.06 0.17 -10.54
CA ARG A 504 17.55 -0.77 -9.52
C ARG A 504 16.13 -1.23 -9.78
N GLY A 505 15.44 -0.61 -10.74
CA GLY A 505 14.04 -0.86 -11.03
C GLY A 505 13.77 -2.32 -11.32
N VAL A 506 12.56 -2.77 -11.05
CA VAL A 506 12.23 -4.20 -11.11
C VAL A 506 12.52 -4.78 -12.49
N ALA A 507 12.27 -4.02 -13.56
CA ALA A 507 12.56 -4.45 -14.93
C ALA A 507 14.06 -4.78 -15.16
N LYS A 508 14.96 -4.25 -14.31
CA LYS A 508 16.41 -4.49 -14.34
C LYS A 508 16.87 -5.62 -13.41
N LEU A 509 16.00 -6.11 -12.53
CA LEU A 509 16.34 -7.20 -11.63
C LEU A 509 16.51 -8.53 -12.41
N PRO A 510 17.51 -9.36 -12.03
CA PRO A 510 17.60 -10.74 -12.48
C PRO A 510 16.28 -11.50 -12.31
N ALA A 511 15.99 -12.45 -13.21
CA ALA A 511 14.73 -13.21 -13.20
C ALA A 511 14.40 -13.86 -11.84
N HIS A 512 15.40 -14.39 -11.13
CA HIS A 512 15.21 -14.99 -9.81
C HIS A 512 14.83 -13.95 -8.73
N LEU A 513 15.44 -12.75 -8.74
CA LEU A 513 15.08 -11.67 -7.82
C LEU A 513 13.70 -11.08 -8.14
N ARG A 514 13.31 -11.03 -9.41
CA ARG A 514 11.93 -10.66 -9.79
C ARG A 514 10.91 -11.66 -9.24
N ALA A 515 11.19 -12.96 -9.36
CA ALA A 515 10.33 -14.02 -8.82
C ALA A 515 10.28 -14.00 -7.28
N ASP A 516 11.40 -13.69 -6.61
CA ASP A 516 11.43 -13.52 -5.15
C ASP A 516 10.63 -12.27 -4.71
N CYS A 517 10.87 -11.12 -5.35
CA CYS A 517 10.12 -9.89 -5.12
C CYS A 517 8.61 -10.11 -5.27
N ALA A 518 8.22 -10.77 -6.34
CA ALA A 518 6.86 -11.17 -6.60
C ALA A 518 6.22 -12.01 -5.48
N SER A 519 6.91 -13.08 -5.06
CA SER A 519 6.46 -13.96 -3.98
C SER A 519 6.28 -13.17 -2.68
N ARG A 520 7.23 -12.28 -2.36
CA ARG A 520 7.19 -11.39 -1.19
C ARG A 520 5.99 -10.45 -1.22
N LEU A 521 5.77 -9.75 -2.34
CA LEU A 521 4.63 -8.83 -2.50
C LEU A 521 3.28 -9.55 -2.41
N ALA A 522 3.19 -10.79 -2.90
CA ALA A 522 1.98 -11.60 -2.72
C ALA A 522 1.75 -11.95 -1.24
N ARG A 523 2.81 -12.31 -0.48
CA ARG A 523 2.71 -12.62 0.96
C ARG A 523 2.27 -11.44 1.82
N THR A 524 2.60 -10.20 1.43
CA THR A 524 2.18 -9.01 2.19
C THR A 524 0.68 -8.72 2.05
N GLY A 525 0.04 -9.29 1.02
CA GLY A 525 -1.34 -8.96 0.64
C GLY A 525 -1.43 -7.60 -0.07
N LEU A 526 -0.40 -7.21 -0.83
CA LEU A 526 -0.32 -5.91 -1.49
C LEU A 526 -1.58 -5.61 -2.33
N ALA A 527 -2.10 -6.59 -3.07
CA ALA A 527 -3.28 -6.40 -3.90
C ALA A 527 -4.52 -6.06 -3.05
N THR A 528 -4.68 -6.73 -1.90
CA THR A 528 -5.72 -6.41 -0.92
C THR A 528 -5.55 -5.00 -0.35
N SER A 529 -4.32 -4.56 -0.06
CA SER A 529 -4.04 -3.20 0.42
C SER A 529 -4.35 -2.15 -0.64
N LEU A 530 -3.97 -2.38 -1.90
CA LEU A 530 -4.27 -1.48 -3.02
C LEU A 530 -5.78 -1.39 -3.28
N ASP A 531 -6.51 -2.50 -3.23
CA ASP A 531 -7.97 -2.49 -3.31
C ASP A 531 -8.58 -1.60 -2.21
N HIS A 532 -8.04 -1.69 -1.00
CA HIS A 532 -8.52 -0.90 0.12
C HIS A 532 -8.14 0.59 0.00
N VAL A 533 -6.92 0.94 -0.45
CA VAL A 533 -6.55 2.33 -0.82
C VAL A 533 -7.57 2.89 -1.81
N MET A 534 -7.87 2.14 -2.86
CA MET A 534 -8.77 2.57 -3.92
C MET A 534 -10.19 2.80 -3.38
N ARG A 535 -10.69 1.88 -2.56
CA ARG A 535 -11.99 2.02 -1.88
C ARG A 535 -12.06 3.27 -1.00
N LEU A 536 -11.02 3.51 -0.20
CA LEU A 536 -10.93 4.69 0.66
C LEU A 536 -10.89 5.97 -0.18
N GLY A 537 -10.11 5.98 -1.26
CA GLY A 537 -10.06 7.08 -2.23
C GLY A 537 -11.43 7.40 -2.83
N PHE A 538 -12.16 6.40 -3.33
CA PHE A 538 -13.49 6.60 -3.91
C PHE A 538 -14.54 7.02 -2.89
N ALA A 539 -14.54 6.40 -1.70
CA ALA A 539 -15.45 6.78 -0.62
C ALA A 539 -15.21 8.23 -0.18
N ALA A 540 -13.95 8.66 -0.21
CA ALA A 540 -13.55 10.02 0.10
C ALA A 540 -13.94 11.03 -0.99
N GLU A 541 -13.80 10.67 -2.27
CA GLU A 541 -14.23 11.48 -3.41
C GLU A 541 -15.75 11.70 -3.39
N ASP A 542 -16.54 10.65 -3.12
CA ASP A 542 -17.99 10.74 -3.07
C ASP A 542 -18.52 11.60 -1.90
N ARG A 543 -17.72 11.83 -0.84
CA ARG A 543 -18.06 12.75 0.26
C ARG A 543 -17.85 14.22 -0.12
N ILE A 544 -16.95 14.53 -1.06
CA ILE A 544 -16.61 15.92 -1.46
C ILE A 544 -17.75 16.58 -2.25
N GLY A 545 -18.63 15.78 -2.86
CA GLY A 545 -19.85 16.30 -3.53
C GLY A 545 -20.83 17.03 -2.59
N VAL A 546 -20.60 17.00 -1.28
CA VAL A 546 -21.27 17.88 -0.32
C VAL A 546 -20.41 19.15 -0.17
N PRO A 547 -20.91 20.36 -0.47
CA PRO A 547 -20.12 21.58 -0.35
C PRO A 547 -19.59 21.76 1.08
N VAL A 548 -18.29 21.52 1.28
CA VAL A 548 -17.60 21.71 2.56
C VAL A 548 -17.01 23.13 2.58
N PRO A 549 -17.16 23.91 3.66
CA PRO A 549 -16.60 25.26 3.74
C PRO A 549 -15.06 25.30 3.61
N ASP A 550 -14.59 26.09 2.65
CA ASP A 550 -13.24 26.50 2.17
C ASP A 550 -11.92 26.25 2.92
N THR A 551 -11.84 25.61 4.09
CA THR A 551 -10.62 25.75 4.93
C THR A 551 -9.57 24.65 4.88
N LEU A 552 -9.75 23.54 4.15
CA LEU A 552 -8.69 22.51 4.06
C LEU A 552 -8.59 21.87 2.66
N SER A 553 -7.45 22.07 1.97
CA SER A 553 -7.11 21.51 0.64
C SER A 553 -6.82 19.99 0.70
N ILE A 554 -7.83 19.21 1.07
CA ILE A 554 -7.71 17.75 1.21
C ILE A 554 -7.86 17.04 -0.15
N ALA A 555 -8.60 17.62 -1.11
CA ALA A 555 -8.87 17.02 -2.41
C ALA A 555 -7.60 16.68 -3.24
N PRO A 556 -6.59 17.57 -3.38
CA PRO A 556 -5.40 17.28 -4.19
C PRO A 556 -4.60 16.07 -3.68
N ARG A 557 -4.60 15.85 -2.35
CA ARG A 557 -3.83 14.76 -1.72
C ARG A 557 -4.45 13.38 -1.98
N ARG A 558 -5.78 13.31 -2.18
CA ARG A 558 -6.50 12.07 -2.46
C ARG A 558 -6.36 11.64 -3.92
N VAL A 559 -6.43 12.60 -4.84
CA VAL A 559 -6.13 12.40 -6.26
C VAL A 559 -4.68 11.93 -6.43
N ALA A 560 -3.73 12.50 -5.68
CA ALA A 560 -2.34 12.06 -5.69
C ALA A 560 -2.22 10.56 -5.36
N ALA A 561 -2.82 10.08 -4.27
CA ALA A 561 -2.75 8.66 -3.90
C ALA A 561 -3.25 7.71 -5.00
N LEU A 562 -4.36 8.06 -5.65
CA LEU A 562 -4.88 7.30 -6.79
C LEU A 562 -3.92 7.36 -7.99
N VAL A 563 -3.35 8.53 -8.30
CA VAL A 563 -2.36 8.68 -9.38
C VAL A 563 -1.11 7.84 -9.11
N HIS A 564 -0.60 7.83 -7.87
CA HIS A 564 0.53 6.99 -7.49
C HIS A 564 0.18 5.51 -7.60
N MET A 565 -1.05 5.13 -7.25
CA MET A 565 -1.54 3.76 -7.41
C MET A 565 -1.57 3.32 -8.88
N GLY A 566 -2.04 4.18 -9.81
CA GLY A 566 -2.00 3.87 -11.25
C GLY A 566 -0.58 3.54 -11.72
N LYS A 567 0.40 4.36 -11.33
CA LYS A 567 1.81 4.13 -11.68
C LYS A 567 2.41 2.90 -11.01
N VAL A 568 2.03 2.59 -9.77
CA VAL A 568 2.43 1.33 -9.12
C VAL A 568 1.85 0.14 -9.89
N MET A 569 0.61 0.24 -10.37
CA MET A 569 -0.01 -0.81 -11.19
C MET A 569 0.70 -1.02 -12.52
N ASP A 570 1.24 0.03 -13.14
CA ASP A 570 2.05 -0.09 -14.38
C ASP A 570 3.23 -1.02 -14.20
N VAL A 571 3.90 -0.92 -13.05
CA VAL A 571 5.08 -1.75 -12.81
C VAL A 571 4.70 -3.12 -12.24
N LEU A 572 3.59 -3.25 -11.52
CA LEU A 572 3.09 -4.55 -11.06
C LEU A 572 2.56 -5.43 -12.20
N CYS A 573 1.99 -4.80 -13.24
CA CYS A 573 1.35 -5.46 -14.37
C CYS A 573 2.09 -5.19 -15.69
N PRO A 574 3.36 -5.58 -15.86
CA PRO A 574 4.11 -5.16 -17.05
C PRO A 574 3.50 -5.68 -18.36
N VAL A 575 3.64 -4.83 -19.37
CA VAL A 575 3.27 -4.97 -20.79
C VAL A 575 3.96 -6.21 -21.42
N PRO A 576 3.37 -6.82 -22.47
CA PRO A 576 3.46 -8.26 -22.73
C PRO A 576 4.81 -8.83 -23.19
N GLU A 577 5.74 -8.03 -23.68
CA GLU A 577 6.86 -8.55 -24.46
C GLU A 577 8.14 -8.68 -23.62
N GLY A 578 8.28 -9.81 -22.93
CA GLY A 578 9.57 -10.31 -22.43
C GLY A 578 9.97 -9.91 -21.01
N SER A 579 9.18 -9.11 -20.30
CA SER A 579 9.44 -8.79 -18.89
C SER A 579 8.63 -9.69 -17.93
N SER A 580 9.31 -10.36 -17.00
CA SER A 580 8.68 -11.17 -15.95
C SER A 580 7.80 -10.28 -15.08
N GLN A 581 6.51 -10.64 -14.97
CA GLN A 581 5.53 -9.95 -14.13
C GLN A 581 5.87 -10.10 -12.64
N LEU A 582 5.70 -9.03 -11.87
CA LEU A 582 5.85 -9.02 -10.41
C LEU A 582 4.70 -9.70 -9.67
N MET A 583 3.57 -9.90 -10.31
CA MET A 583 2.49 -10.70 -9.74
C MET A 583 2.41 -12.01 -10.54
N PRO A 584 3.29 -13.00 -10.28
CA PRO A 584 3.22 -14.30 -10.89
C PRO A 584 1.97 -14.97 -10.32
N LEU A 585 0.95 -15.01 -11.14
CA LEU A 585 -0.21 -15.85 -10.93
C LEU A 585 0.18 -17.28 -11.36
N SER A 586 1.10 -17.91 -10.63
CA SER A 586 1.50 -19.30 -10.90
C SER A 586 0.56 -20.26 -10.19
N ALA A 587 0.18 -21.33 -10.89
CA ALA A 587 -0.58 -22.42 -10.31
C ALA A 587 0.34 -23.18 -9.35
N GLY A 588 0.09 -23.07 -8.04
CA GLY A 588 0.65 -24.01 -7.09
C GLY A 588 0.16 -25.41 -7.45
N SER A 589 1.05 -26.23 -8.02
CA SER A 589 0.81 -27.67 -8.17
C SER A 589 0.50 -28.22 -6.78
N ARG A 590 -0.77 -28.51 -6.51
CA ARG A 590 -1.17 -29.28 -5.34
C ARG A 590 -0.58 -30.67 -5.51
N GLY A 591 0.64 -30.86 -5.01
CA GLY A 591 1.20 -32.16 -4.75
C GLY A 591 0.24 -32.87 -3.81
N ARG A 592 -0.55 -33.80 -4.35
CA ARG A 592 -1.50 -34.62 -3.60
C ARG A 592 -0.67 -35.63 -2.79
N GLY A 593 -0.06 -35.16 -1.70
CA GLY A 593 0.61 -36.00 -0.72
C GLY A 593 -0.42 -36.90 -0.05
N GLN A 594 -0.43 -38.18 -0.42
CA GLN A 594 -1.11 -39.22 0.33
C GLN A 594 -0.38 -39.40 1.68
N HIS A 595 -0.81 -38.70 2.72
CA HIS A 595 -0.51 -39.11 4.09
C HIS A 595 -1.73 -39.80 4.69
N ALA A 596 -1.62 -41.12 4.78
CA ALA A 596 -2.54 -41.99 5.49
C ALA A 596 -2.48 -41.71 7.01
N ALA A 597 -3.61 -41.95 7.65
CA ALA A 597 -3.95 -41.60 9.02
C ALA A 597 -3.09 -42.26 10.10
N ALA A 598 -2.80 -41.50 11.16
CA ALA A 598 -2.76 -41.99 12.55
C ALA A 598 -3.04 -40.81 13.49
N GLY A 599 -4.04 -40.99 14.37
CA GLY A 599 -4.60 -39.94 15.21
C GLY A 599 -3.74 -39.53 16.40
N SER A 600 -3.84 -38.24 16.75
CA SER A 600 -3.50 -37.70 18.07
C SER A 600 -4.22 -36.37 18.23
N ALA A 601 -5.16 -36.31 19.18
CA ALA A 601 -5.86 -35.10 19.55
C ALA A 601 -4.96 -34.23 20.43
N SER A 602 -4.36 -33.21 19.84
CA SER A 602 -3.83 -32.05 20.56
C SER A 602 -4.14 -30.80 19.76
N SER A 603 -4.82 -29.85 20.39
CA SER A 603 -5.08 -28.50 19.88
C SER A 603 -3.76 -27.76 19.66
N GLY A 604 -3.17 -27.97 18.49
CA GLY A 604 -2.00 -27.25 18.01
C GLY A 604 -2.40 -26.35 16.86
N VAL A 605 -2.11 -25.06 16.98
CA VAL A 605 -2.08 -24.10 15.87
C VAL A 605 -1.11 -24.68 14.83
N SER A 606 -1.64 -25.41 13.85
CA SER A 606 -0.85 -25.99 12.78
C SER A 606 -0.37 -24.85 11.89
N GLY A 607 0.94 -24.57 11.91
CA GLY A 607 1.59 -23.76 10.90
C GLY A 607 1.28 -24.34 9.52
N GLY A 608 0.47 -23.60 8.75
CA GLY A 608 -0.01 -24.06 7.45
C GLY A 608 1.16 -24.23 6.49
N ASP A 609 1.19 -25.39 5.83
CA ASP A 609 2.11 -25.68 4.73
C ASP A 609 2.15 -24.50 3.75
N GLY A 610 3.35 -23.93 3.60
CA GLY A 610 3.64 -22.72 2.83
C GLY A 610 3.54 -22.91 1.32
N SER A 611 2.45 -23.50 0.82
CA SER A 611 2.12 -23.34 -0.59
C SER A 611 1.83 -21.86 -0.82
N CYS A 612 2.65 -21.21 -1.63
CA CYS A 612 2.52 -19.83 -2.09
C CYS A 612 1.21 -19.66 -2.88
N ASN A 613 0.08 -19.63 -2.18
CA ASN A 613 -1.18 -19.20 -2.74
C ASN A 613 -1.04 -17.71 -3.04
N VAL A 614 -0.98 -17.40 -4.34
CA VAL A 614 -1.02 -16.04 -4.87
C VAL A 614 -2.22 -15.31 -4.28
N ASP A 615 -2.07 -14.01 -3.97
CA ASP A 615 -3.17 -13.11 -3.54
C ASP A 615 -4.13 -12.78 -4.70
N LEU A 616 -4.57 -13.81 -5.42
CA LEU A 616 -5.60 -13.73 -6.44
C LEU A 616 -6.89 -13.09 -5.88
N PRO A 617 -7.37 -13.42 -4.66
CA PRO A 617 -8.54 -12.75 -4.09
C PRO A 617 -8.37 -11.23 -3.96
N GLY A 618 -7.18 -10.74 -3.58
CA GLY A 618 -6.87 -9.32 -3.53
C GLY A 618 -6.93 -8.66 -4.91
N LEU A 619 -6.32 -9.27 -5.94
CA LEU A 619 -6.35 -8.75 -7.31
C LEU A 619 -7.77 -8.75 -7.90
N LEU A 620 -8.53 -9.81 -7.67
CA LEU A 620 -9.94 -9.88 -8.08
C LEU A 620 -10.77 -8.80 -7.36
N GLY A 621 -10.52 -8.57 -6.07
CA GLY A 621 -11.13 -7.49 -5.29
C GLY A 621 -10.85 -6.11 -5.90
N LEU A 622 -9.58 -5.82 -6.19
CA LEU A 622 -9.14 -4.59 -6.86
C LEU A 622 -9.89 -4.39 -8.19
N LEU A 623 -9.90 -5.40 -9.05
CA LEU A 623 -10.59 -5.33 -10.35
C LEU A 623 -12.09 -5.10 -10.21
N VAL A 624 -12.74 -5.76 -9.24
CA VAL A 624 -14.16 -5.57 -8.96
C VAL A 624 -14.44 -4.14 -8.50
N THR A 625 -13.66 -3.62 -7.55
CA THR A 625 -13.80 -2.25 -7.06
C THR A 625 -13.59 -1.24 -8.20
N ALA A 626 -12.57 -1.46 -9.04
CA ALA A 626 -12.28 -0.58 -10.16
C ALA A 626 -13.42 -0.60 -11.20
N SER A 627 -13.92 -1.79 -11.52
CA SER A 627 -15.01 -1.98 -12.48
C SER A 627 -16.29 -1.28 -12.04
N LYS A 628 -16.59 -1.35 -10.74
CA LYS A 628 -17.76 -0.70 -10.14
C LYS A 628 -17.64 0.82 -10.19
N ARG A 629 -16.48 1.38 -9.84
CA ARG A 629 -16.25 2.83 -9.97
C ARG A 629 -16.35 3.27 -11.43
N ALA A 630 -15.86 2.46 -12.36
CA ALA A 630 -15.90 2.78 -13.78
C ALA A 630 -17.34 2.86 -14.31
N GLY A 631 -18.24 1.98 -13.85
CA GLY A 631 -19.67 2.09 -14.15
C GLY A 631 -20.29 3.40 -13.65
N LEU A 632 -19.95 3.83 -12.43
CA LEU A 632 -20.42 5.10 -11.86
C LEU A 632 -19.88 6.31 -12.64
N LEU A 633 -18.59 6.32 -12.95
CA LEU A 633 -17.96 7.40 -13.72
C LEU A 633 -18.51 7.46 -15.16
N ALA A 634 -18.73 6.31 -15.80
CA ALA A 634 -19.36 6.24 -17.12
C ALA A 634 -20.76 6.88 -17.10
N THR A 635 -21.58 6.57 -16.09
CA THR A 635 -22.92 7.16 -15.93
C THR A 635 -22.83 8.68 -15.74
N ARG A 636 -21.89 9.16 -14.91
CA ARG A 636 -21.64 10.61 -14.73
C ARG A 636 -21.20 11.29 -16.03
N LEU A 637 -20.30 10.66 -16.79
CA LEU A 637 -19.85 11.16 -18.08
C LEU A 637 -21.00 11.23 -19.09
N GLU A 638 -21.84 10.20 -19.16
CA GLU A 638 -23.02 10.18 -20.05
C GLU A 638 -24.02 11.30 -19.72
N VAL A 639 -24.24 11.59 -18.43
CA VAL A 639 -25.07 12.73 -17.99
C VAL A 639 -24.43 14.07 -18.35
N ALA A 640 -23.09 14.16 -18.36
CA ALA A 640 -22.37 15.37 -18.74
C ALA A 640 -22.28 15.59 -20.26
N LEU A 641 -22.58 14.58 -21.10
CA LEU A 641 -22.51 14.69 -22.56
C LEU A 641 -23.43 15.76 -23.17
N PRO A 642 -24.71 15.91 -22.78
CA PRO A 642 -25.63 16.83 -23.45
C PRO A 642 -25.38 18.30 -23.09
N THR A 643 -24.86 18.58 -21.89
CA THR A 643 -24.76 19.93 -21.32
C THR A 643 -23.58 20.70 -21.90
N ASP A 644 -23.85 21.88 -22.47
CA ASP A 644 -22.84 22.94 -22.64
C ASP A 644 -22.57 23.58 -21.29
N VAL A 645 -21.70 22.90 -20.55
CA VAL A 645 -21.30 23.19 -19.18
C VAL A 645 -20.71 24.61 -19.05
N ALA A 646 -21.14 25.36 -18.04
CA ALA A 646 -20.64 26.68 -17.71
C ALA A 646 -19.20 26.63 -17.13
N PRO A 647 -18.39 27.69 -17.27
CA PRO A 647 -16.98 27.70 -16.84
C PRO A 647 -16.73 27.41 -15.35
N CYS A 648 -17.72 27.60 -14.46
CA CYS A 648 -17.58 27.24 -13.03
C CYS A 648 -17.52 25.73 -12.76
N GLU A 649 -17.91 24.90 -13.74
CA GLU A 649 -17.86 23.44 -13.66
C GLU A 649 -16.61 22.86 -14.34
N GLU A 650 -15.71 23.71 -14.88
CA GLU A 650 -14.51 23.28 -15.61
C GLU A 650 -13.54 22.48 -14.73
N GLU A 651 -13.36 22.84 -13.46
CA GLU A 651 -12.49 22.09 -12.54
C GLU A 651 -13.07 20.73 -12.14
N ALA A 652 -14.37 20.67 -11.85
CA ALA A 652 -15.06 19.39 -11.59
C ALA A 652 -15.00 18.46 -12.81
N PHE A 653 -15.06 19.05 -14.01
CA PHE A 653 -14.91 18.35 -15.27
C PHE A 653 -13.49 17.81 -15.47
N LYS A 654 -12.45 18.60 -15.20
CA LYS A 654 -11.05 18.16 -15.23
C LYS A 654 -10.80 17.00 -14.27
N GLU A 655 -11.34 17.09 -13.05
CA GLU A 655 -11.26 16.02 -12.05
C GLU A 655 -11.98 14.73 -12.51
N LEU A 656 -13.15 14.86 -13.14
CA LEU A 656 -13.89 13.72 -13.70
C LEU A 656 -13.11 13.01 -14.81
N ILE A 657 -12.50 13.75 -15.74
CA ILE A 657 -11.68 13.16 -16.81
C ILE A 657 -10.42 12.52 -16.23
N ALA A 658 -9.71 13.20 -15.33
CA ALA A 658 -8.49 12.67 -14.71
C ALA A 658 -8.77 11.36 -13.94
N SER A 659 -9.84 11.33 -13.15
CA SER A 659 -10.27 10.13 -12.41
C SER A 659 -10.68 8.99 -13.34
N SER A 660 -11.39 9.32 -14.43
CA SER A 660 -11.81 8.33 -15.43
C SER A 660 -10.63 7.74 -16.20
N SER A 661 -9.68 8.58 -16.64
CA SER A 661 -8.48 8.13 -17.34
C SER A 661 -7.60 7.28 -16.45
N LEU A 662 -7.40 7.67 -15.19
CA LEU A 662 -6.64 6.87 -14.24
C LEU A 662 -7.28 5.50 -14.00
N LEU A 663 -8.60 5.45 -13.81
CA LEU A 663 -9.30 4.19 -13.59
C LEU A 663 -9.28 3.29 -14.82
N LEU A 664 -9.39 3.88 -16.00
CA LEU A 664 -9.26 3.18 -17.26
C LEU A 664 -7.88 2.54 -17.38
N TRP A 665 -6.84 3.27 -16.98
CA TRP A 665 -5.48 2.75 -16.88
C TRP A 665 -5.42 1.48 -16.04
N ILE A 666 -5.91 1.53 -14.80
CA ILE A 666 -5.90 0.40 -13.86
C ILE A 666 -6.61 -0.82 -14.47
N LEU A 667 -7.79 -0.61 -15.07
CA LEU A 667 -8.57 -1.68 -15.68
C LEU A 667 -7.87 -2.33 -16.87
N VAL A 668 -7.26 -1.54 -17.76
CA VAL A 668 -6.57 -2.06 -18.95
C VAL A 668 -5.40 -2.96 -18.56
N TYR A 669 -4.55 -2.51 -17.64
CA TYR A 669 -3.38 -3.28 -17.24
C TYR A 669 -3.75 -4.52 -16.44
N ALA A 670 -4.71 -4.39 -15.52
CA ALA A 670 -5.14 -5.52 -14.70
C ALA A 670 -5.92 -6.56 -15.53
N THR A 671 -6.70 -6.16 -16.54
CA THR A 671 -7.33 -7.10 -17.48
C THR A 671 -6.30 -7.83 -18.34
N ALA A 672 -5.29 -7.13 -18.86
CA ALA A 672 -4.20 -7.75 -19.61
C ALA A 672 -3.40 -8.75 -18.77
N ALA A 673 -3.15 -8.44 -17.50
CA ALA A 673 -2.50 -9.36 -16.55
C ALA A 673 -3.36 -10.59 -16.26
N LEU A 674 -4.66 -10.40 -16.00
CA LEU A 674 -5.61 -11.48 -15.73
C LEU A 674 -5.81 -12.40 -16.93
N GLU A 675 -5.90 -11.83 -18.14
CA GLU A 675 -5.98 -12.58 -19.39
C GLU A 675 -4.79 -13.53 -19.56
N LYS A 676 -3.56 -13.05 -19.34
CA LYS A 676 -2.36 -13.90 -19.44
C LYS A 676 -2.42 -15.07 -18.46
N HIS A 677 -2.92 -14.83 -17.26
CA HIS A 677 -3.09 -15.88 -16.25
C HIS A 677 -4.18 -16.89 -16.63
N VAL A 678 -5.33 -16.41 -17.09
CA VAL A 678 -6.41 -17.28 -17.56
C VAL A 678 -5.93 -18.12 -18.75
N LEU A 679 -5.24 -17.51 -19.70
CA LEU A 679 -4.65 -18.21 -20.85
C LEU A 679 -3.65 -19.26 -20.41
N LEU A 680 -2.74 -18.93 -19.48
CA LEU A 680 -1.78 -19.89 -18.93
C LEU A 680 -2.51 -21.07 -18.26
N HIS A 681 -3.56 -20.83 -17.48
CA HIS A 681 -4.38 -21.89 -16.89
C HIS A 681 -5.07 -22.75 -17.94
N VAL A 682 -5.62 -22.16 -19.00
CA VAL A 682 -6.24 -22.90 -20.09
C VAL A 682 -5.21 -23.75 -20.83
N LEU A 683 -3.99 -23.24 -21.05
CA LEU A 683 -2.91 -23.99 -21.70
C LEU A 683 -2.39 -25.14 -20.82
N LEU A 684 -2.21 -24.91 -19.51
CA LEU A 684 -1.81 -25.95 -18.57
C LEU A 684 -2.89 -27.03 -18.44
N ALA A 685 -4.16 -26.64 -18.32
CA ALA A 685 -5.28 -27.58 -18.29
C ALA A 685 -5.37 -28.39 -19.60
N ARG A 686 -5.13 -27.75 -20.76
CA ARG A 686 -5.05 -28.45 -22.04
C ARG A 686 -3.89 -29.44 -22.06
N HIS A 687 -2.71 -29.06 -21.60
CA HIS A 687 -1.55 -29.96 -21.52
C HIS A 687 -1.84 -31.17 -20.64
N GLU A 688 -2.43 -30.97 -19.45
CA GLU A 688 -2.85 -32.06 -18.56
C GLU A 688 -3.90 -32.96 -19.21
N THR A 689 -4.87 -32.40 -19.95
CA THR A 689 -5.86 -33.21 -20.68
C THR A 689 -5.24 -33.97 -21.85
N VAL A 690 -4.26 -33.40 -22.55
CA VAL A 690 -3.53 -34.07 -23.63
C VAL A 690 -2.66 -35.19 -23.06
N ASP A 691 -1.98 -34.96 -21.94
CA ASP A 691 -1.21 -36.00 -21.23
C ASP A 691 -2.13 -37.11 -20.70
N ALA A 692 -3.28 -36.74 -20.13
CA ALA A 692 -4.29 -37.70 -19.66
C ALA A 692 -4.90 -38.50 -20.82
N ALA A 693 -5.19 -37.85 -21.96
CA ALA A 693 -5.67 -38.50 -23.16
C ALA A 693 -4.60 -39.41 -23.77
N ALA A 694 -3.33 -38.97 -23.82
CA ALA A 694 -2.20 -39.78 -24.27
C ALA A 694 -1.98 -40.98 -23.34
N ALA A 695 -2.11 -40.80 -22.02
CA ALA A 695 -2.05 -41.88 -21.04
C ALA A 695 -3.23 -42.85 -21.19
N ALA A 696 -4.44 -42.35 -21.44
CA ALA A 696 -5.63 -43.17 -21.69
C ALA A 696 -5.52 -43.96 -23.01
N VAL A 697 -5.00 -43.34 -24.08
CA VAL A 697 -4.71 -44.02 -25.35
C VAL A 697 -3.63 -45.08 -25.14
N LYS A 698 -2.57 -44.79 -24.38
CA LYS A 698 -1.52 -45.77 -24.04
C LYS A 698 -2.06 -46.92 -23.19
N ALA A 699 -2.93 -46.64 -22.22
CA ALA A 699 -3.59 -47.67 -21.40
C ALA A 699 -4.57 -48.53 -22.23
N ALA A 700 -5.31 -47.92 -23.15
CA ALA A 700 -6.19 -48.63 -24.09
C ALA A 700 -5.39 -49.49 -25.09
N GLN A 701 -4.23 -49.02 -25.56
CA GLN A 701 -3.31 -49.80 -26.41
C GLN A 701 -2.71 -51.00 -25.66
N LEU A 702 -2.49 -50.89 -24.35
CA LEU A 702 -1.99 -51.99 -23.51
C LEU A 702 -3.10 -52.98 -23.11
N SER A 703 -4.36 -52.57 -23.13
CA SER A 703 -5.53 -53.40 -22.85
C SER A 703 -6.17 -53.88 -24.16
N ALA A 704 -5.60 -54.92 -24.77
CA ALA A 704 -5.91 -55.42 -26.12
C ALA A 704 -7.36 -55.94 -26.39
N ALA A 705 -8.38 -55.58 -25.61
CA ALA A 705 -9.77 -55.94 -25.90
C ALA A 705 -10.79 -55.04 -25.17
N ALA A 706 -11.13 -53.87 -25.74
CA ALA A 706 -12.44 -53.23 -25.53
C ALA A 706 -12.66 -52.08 -26.53
N ALA A 707 -13.81 -52.08 -27.22
CA ALA A 707 -14.24 -50.99 -28.09
C ALA A 707 -14.49 -49.71 -27.29
N VAL A 708 -13.72 -48.65 -27.57
CA VAL A 708 -13.87 -47.34 -26.92
C VAL A 708 -14.84 -46.48 -27.74
N ALA A 709 -15.96 -46.10 -27.12
CA ALA A 709 -16.94 -45.17 -27.68
C ALA A 709 -16.47 -43.70 -27.56
N PRO A 710 -16.81 -42.82 -28.52
CA PRO A 710 -16.41 -41.41 -28.50
C PRO A 710 -17.37 -40.60 -27.62
N ALA A 711 -17.12 -40.56 -26.30
CA ALA A 711 -17.93 -39.77 -25.36
C ALA A 711 -17.12 -38.71 -24.56
N ALA A 712 -15.83 -38.52 -24.84
CA ALA A 712 -14.95 -37.68 -24.02
C ALA A 712 -14.89 -36.18 -24.41
N GLY A 713 -15.63 -35.73 -25.42
CA GLY A 713 -15.46 -34.38 -26.00
C GLY A 713 -16.11 -33.21 -25.27
N THR A 714 -17.12 -33.43 -24.40
CA THR A 714 -18.00 -32.33 -23.95
C THR A 714 -17.95 -32.00 -22.45
N ALA A 715 -17.33 -32.85 -21.61
CA ALA A 715 -17.35 -32.65 -20.16
C ALA A 715 -16.32 -31.63 -19.61
N ALA A 716 -15.28 -31.28 -20.39
CA ALA A 716 -14.19 -30.41 -19.91
C ALA A 716 -14.49 -28.89 -19.99
N VAL A 717 -15.59 -28.47 -20.63
CA VAL A 717 -15.88 -27.06 -20.94
C VAL A 717 -16.62 -26.32 -19.80
N GLY A 718 -17.05 -27.00 -18.74
CA GLY A 718 -17.98 -26.44 -17.75
C GLY A 718 -17.38 -25.61 -16.60
N CYS A 719 -16.07 -25.55 -16.41
CA CYS A 719 -15.49 -24.86 -15.24
C CYS A 719 -15.01 -23.44 -15.57
N VAL A 720 -15.96 -22.51 -15.73
CA VAL A 720 -15.65 -21.07 -15.82
C VAL A 720 -15.07 -20.62 -14.48
N SER A 721 -13.75 -20.36 -14.42
CA SER A 721 -13.14 -19.90 -13.17
C SER A 721 -13.64 -18.50 -12.78
N GLU A 722 -13.59 -18.15 -11.50
CA GLU A 722 -13.91 -16.80 -11.00
C GLU A 722 -13.12 -15.71 -11.75
N ALA A 723 -11.89 -16.01 -12.16
CA ALA A 723 -11.06 -15.14 -12.99
C ALA A 723 -11.68 -14.80 -14.36
N HIS A 724 -12.41 -15.74 -15.00
CA HIS A 724 -13.08 -15.44 -16.27
C HIS A 724 -14.24 -14.45 -16.08
N GLU A 725 -15.00 -14.61 -15.00
CA GLU A 725 -16.11 -13.69 -14.71
C GLU A 725 -15.60 -12.29 -14.33
N VAL A 726 -14.50 -12.20 -13.56
CA VAL A 726 -13.86 -10.91 -13.26
C VAL A 726 -13.25 -10.28 -14.51
N LEU A 727 -12.64 -11.07 -15.41
CA LEU A 727 -12.17 -10.58 -16.70
C LEU A 727 -13.33 -10.00 -17.51
N ALA A 728 -14.48 -10.70 -17.58
CA ALA A 728 -15.67 -10.22 -18.28
C ALA A 728 -16.20 -8.91 -17.67
N LEU A 729 -16.27 -8.83 -16.34
CA LEU A 729 -16.72 -7.65 -15.61
C LEU A 729 -15.79 -6.46 -15.88
N ALA A 730 -14.48 -6.67 -15.78
CA ALA A 730 -13.48 -5.63 -15.98
C ALA A 730 -13.43 -5.16 -17.44
N SER A 731 -13.44 -6.07 -18.42
CA SER A 731 -13.54 -5.71 -19.83
C SER A 731 -14.80 -4.90 -20.15
N ARG A 732 -15.95 -5.27 -19.56
CA ARG A 732 -17.19 -4.49 -19.71
C ARG A 732 -17.05 -3.09 -19.12
N ALA A 733 -16.51 -2.98 -17.92
CA ALA A 733 -16.31 -1.70 -17.26
C ALA A 733 -15.34 -0.80 -18.03
N THR A 734 -14.25 -1.36 -18.57
CA THR A 734 -13.29 -0.68 -19.45
C THR A 734 -14.00 -0.07 -20.65
N CYS A 735 -14.75 -0.86 -21.43
CA CYS A 735 -15.44 -0.34 -22.61
C CYS A 735 -16.55 0.68 -22.26
N THR A 736 -17.29 0.43 -21.17
CA THR A 736 -18.37 1.31 -20.72
C THR A 736 -17.86 2.67 -20.26
N LEU A 737 -16.67 2.73 -19.65
CA LEU A 737 -16.03 3.99 -19.25
C LEU A 737 -15.32 4.67 -20.44
N ALA A 738 -14.59 3.90 -21.24
CA ALA A 738 -13.81 4.42 -22.37
C ALA A 738 -14.68 5.09 -23.43
N ALA A 739 -15.87 4.54 -23.73
CA ALA A 739 -16.75 5.08 -24.77
C ALA A 739 -17.22 6.53 -24.50
N PRO A 740 -17.87 6.86 -23.37
CA PRO A 740 -18.28 8.23 -23.10
C PRO A 740 -17.08 9.16 -22.87
N LEU A 741 -15.97 8.66 -22.31
CA LEU A 741 -14.75 9.45 -22.11
C LEU A 741 -14.12 9.89 -23.44
N ALA A 742 -13.90 8.97 -24.37
CA ALA A 742 -13.37 9.25 -25.70
C ALA A 742 -14.28 10.19 -26.50
N PHE A 743 -15.59 9.97 -26.40
CA PHE A 743 -16.59 10.81 -27.06
C PHE A 743 -16.58 12.25 -26.52
N LEU A 744 -16.51 12.40 -25.20
CA LEU A 744 -16.49 13.69 -24.53
C LEU A 744 -15.23 14.49 -24.91
N VAL A 745 -14.05 13.84 -24.91
CA VAL A 745 -12.79 14.44 -25.34
C VAL A 745 -12.85 14.86 -26.81
N ALA A 746 -13.43 14.03 -27.69
CA ALA A 746 -13.65 14.37 -29.09
C ALA A 746 -14.50 15.65 -29.25
N ARG A 747 -15.60 15.76 -28.50
CA ARG A 747 -16.52 16.91 -28.57
C ARG A 747 -15.92 18.19 -27.98
N ARG A 748 -15.09 18.09 -26.94
CA ARG A 748 -14.54 19.24 -26.19
C ARG A 748 -13.10 19.61 -26.59
N ARG A 749 -12.53 18.98 -27.61
CA ARG A 749 -11.12 19.16 -28.01
C ARG A 749 -10.71 20.63 -28.11
N GLU A 750 -11.48 21.48 -28.79
CA GLU A 750 -11.12 22.89 -28.98
C GLU A 750 -11.05 23.69 -27.66
N ALA A 751 -11.84 23.29 -26.66
CA ALA A 751 -11.76 23.86 -25.32
C ALA A 751 -10.54 23.29 -24.57
N LEU A 752 -10.32 21.98 -24.68
CA LEU A 752 -9.23 21.24 -24.02
C LEU A 752 -7.83 21.48 -24.63
N LEU A 753 -7.67 22.07 -25.81
CA LEU A 753 -6.33 22.34 -26.34
C LEU A 753 -5.73 23.66 -25.84
N ARG A 754 -6.43 24.40 -24.98
CA ARG A 754 -6.01 25.73 -24.53
C ARG A 754 -4.96 25.68 -23.43
N THR A 755 -4.78 24.55 -22.75
CA THR A 755 -3.79 24.42 -21.67
C THR A 755 -2.83 23.23 -21.88
N GLU A 756 -1.59 23.35 -21.39
CA GLU A 756 -0.57 22.29 -21.54
C GLU A 756 -0.94 20.99 -20.80
N TRP A 757 -1.64 21.09 -19.67
CA TRP A 757 -2.06 19.94 -18.88
C TRP A 757 -3.02 19.02 -19.65
N GLU A 758 -3.93 19.62 -20.42
CA GLU A 758 -4.95 18.90 -21.18
C GLU A 758 -4.37 18.13 -22.37
N ASN A 759 -3.25 18.60 -22.94
CA ASN A 759 -2.51 17.86 -23.98
C ASN A 759 -1.95 16.55 -23.43
N GLY A 760 -1.38 16.58 -22.21
CA GLY A 760 -0.86 15.37 -21.55
C GLY A 760 -1.95 14.34 -21.26
N LEU A 761 -3.14 14.80 -20.87
CA LEU A 761 -4.30 13.95 -20.60
C LEU A 761 -4.87 13.32 -21.88
N CYS A 762 -4.98 14.10 -22.97
CA CYS A 762 -5.40 13.59 -24.27
C CYS A 762 -4.44 12.51 -24.79
N MET A 763 -3.12 12.75 -24.70
CA MET A 763 -2.12 11.76 -25.09
C MET A 763 -2.21 10.49 -24.25
N THR A 764 -2.39 10.63 -22.94
CA THR A 764 -2.59 9.49 -22.04
C THR A 764 -3.83 8.68 -22.45
N LEU A 765 -4.95 9.36 -22.73
CA LEU A 765 -6.17 8.70 -23.17
C LEU A 765 -6.02 8.01 -24.54
N LEU A 766 -5.30 8.62 -25.49
CA LEU A 766 -5.01 8.00 -26.80
C LEU A 766 -4.26 6.68 -26.62
N VAL A 767 -3.22 6.66 -25.79
CA VAL A 767 -2.46 5.45 -25.47
C VAL A 767 -3.35 4.41 -24.76
N GLN A 768 -4.21 4.84 -23.84
CA GLN A 768 -5.16 3.93 -23.17
C GLN A 768 -6.15 3.31 -24.15
N LEU A 769 -6.71 4.09 -25.07
CA LEU A 769 -7.66 3.61 -26.07
C LEU A 769 -6.98 2.71 -27.10
N GLU A 770 -5.76 3.02 -27.50
CA GLU A 770 -4.92 2.13 -28.30
C GLU A 770 -4.74 0.79 -27.59
N MET A 771 -4.35 0.78 -26.31
CA MET A 771 -4.20 -0.46 -25.55
C MET A 771 -5.51 -1.23 -25.44
N ILE A 772 -6.65 -0.55 -25.23
CA ILE A 772 -7.96 -1.22 -25.16
C ILE A 772 -8.29 -1.89 -26.49
N LEU A 773 -8.17 -1.17 -27.61
CA LEU A 773 -8.53 -1.70 -28.92
C LEU A 773 -7.51 -2.75 -29.38
N GLY A 774 -6.22 -2.40 -29.33
CA GLY A 774 -5.10 -3.19 -29.81
C GLY A 774 -4.78 -4.41 -28.93
N HIS A 775 -4.86 -4.28 -27.60
CA HIS A 775 -4.50 -5.39 -26.70
C HIS A 775 -5.73 -6.15 -26.21
N MET A 776 -6.77 -5.47 -25.71
CA MET A 776 -7.91 -6.16 -25.12
C MET A 776 -8.84 -6.74 -26.20
N LEU A 777 -9.29 -5.94 -27.17
CA LEU A 777 -10.25 -6.41 -28.17
C LEU A 777 -9.61 -7.34 -29.21
N CYS A 778 -8.38 -7.07 -29.65
CA CYS A 778 -7.73 -7.94 -30.65
C CYS A 778 -7.43 -9.34 -30.12
N ARG A 779 -7.22 -9.50 -28.81
CA ARG A 779 -7.01 -10.81 -28.19
C ARG A 779 -8.30 -11.62 -28.00
N TRP A 780 -9.46 -11.03 -28.29
CA TRP A 780 -10.71 -11.77 -28.42
C TRP A 780 -10.78 -12.63 -29.70
N ARG A 781 -9.70 -12.64 -30.49
CA ARG A 781 -9.42 -13.49 -31.64
C ARG A 781 -9.47 -15.01 -31.30
N PRO A 782 -10.07 -15.84 -32.18
CA PRO A 782 -9.89 -17.29 -32.16
C PRO A 782 -8.44 -17.73 -32.43
N PRO A 783 -7.94 -18.82 -31.82
CA PRO A 783 -8.64 -19.79 -30.96
C PRO A 783 -8.58 -19.46 -29.45
N HIS A 784 -8.04 -18.29 -29.07
CA HIS A 784 -7.71 -17.94 -27.69
C HIS A 784 -8.75 -17.02 -27.02
N ALA A 785 -9.91 -16.85 -27.66
CA ALA A 785 -11.07 -16.16 -27.14
C ALA A 785 -11.44 -16.59 -25.70
N LEU A 786 -11.08 -15.78 -24.69
CA LEU A 786 -11.34 -16.10 -23.28
C LEU A 786 -12.79 -15.87 -22.85
N LEU A 787 -13.48 -14.90 -23.47
CA LEU A 787 -14.86 -14.55 -23.15
C LEU A 787 -15.82 -15.16 -24.17
N PRO A 788 -16.98 -15.70 -23.78
CA PRO A 788 -18.04 -16.10 -24.73
C PRO A 788 -18.60 -14.92 -25.54
N ALA A 789 -19.20 -15.19 -26.71
CA ALA A 789 -19.80 -14.16 -27.58
C ALA A 789 -20.73 -13.20 -26.83
N ALA A 790 -21.65 -13.74 -26.01
CA ALA A 790 -22.56 -12.95 -25.20
C ALA A 790 -21.86 -11.99 -24.21
N GLN A 791 -20.71 -12.40 -23.63
CA GLN A 791 -19.96 -11.53 -22.70
C GLN A 791 -19.27 -10.39 -23.44
N LEU A 792 -18.79 -10.63 -24.66
CA LEU A 792 -18.15 -9.61 -25.49
C LEU A 792 -19.14 -8.57 -25.97
N LEU A 793 -20.31 -9.03 -26.44
CA LEU A 793 -21.41 -8.14 -26.80
C LEU A 793 -21.86 -7.31 -25.60
N ALA A 794 -21.82 -7.89 -24.39
CA ALA A 794 -22.13 -7.17 -23.17
C ALA A 794 -21.11 -6.07 -22.84
N CYS A 795 -19.91 -6.09 -23.44
CA CYS A 795 -18.93 -5.00 -23.34
C CYS A 795 -19.27 -3.80 -24.24
N GLN A 796 -20.29 -3.88 -25.09
CA GLN A 796 -20.73 -2.77 -25.96
C GLN A 796 -19.63 -2.25 -26.91
N PRO A 797 -18.89 -3.12 -27.62
CA PRO A 797 -17.72 -2.70 -28.40
C PRO A 797 -18.06 -1.70 -29.50
N HIS A 798 -19.28 -1.73 -30.07
CA HIS A 798 -19.73 -0.77 -31.07
C HIS A 798 -19.78 0.67 -30.55
N ARG A 799 -20.15 0.90 -29.29
CA ARG A 799 -20.15 2.25 -28.70
C ARG A 799 -18.73 2.80 -28.61
N LEU A 800 -17.79 1.97 -28.15
CA LEU A 800 -16.38 2.33 -28.06
C LEU A 800 -15.78 2.63 -29.44
N ILE A 801 -16.03 1.78 -30.43
CA ILE A 801 -15.59 1.98 -31.82
C ILE A 801 -16.10 3.33 -32.35
N ALA A 802 -17.40 3.63 -32.18
CA ALA A 802 -17.97 4.91 -32.61
C ALA A 802 -17.31 6.12 -31.93
N SER A 803 -17.05 6.05 -30.61
CA SER A 803 -16.35 7.10 -29.87
C SER A 803 -14.92 7.31 -30.34
N VAL A 804 -14.20 6.23 -30.63
CA VAL A 804 -12.82 6.30 -31.14
C VAL A 804 -12.80 6.90 -32.54
N CYS A 805 -13.77 6.57 -33.41
CA CYS A 805 -13.92 7.23 -34.70
C CYS A 805 -14.12 8.75 -34.54
N ALA A 806 -15.00 9.16 -33.61
CA ALA A 806 -15.22 10.58 -33.31
C ALA A 806 -13.93 11.26 -32.82
N MET A 807 -13.17 10.58 -31.97
CA MET A 807 -11.92 11.10 -31.42
C MET A 807 -10.82 11.20 -32.49
N LEU A 808 -10.54 10.15 -33.26
CA LEU A 808 -9.56 10.17 -34.36
C LEU A 808 -9.89 11.23 -35.41
N ARG A 809 -11.18 11.47 -35.65
CA ARG A 809 -11.62 12.54 -36.54
C ARG A 809 -11.40 13.92 -35.92
N ALA A 810 -11.57 14.02 -34.61
CA ALA A 810 -11.29 15.24 -33.88
C ALA A 810 -9.79 15.50 -33.78
N THR A 811 -8.89 14.51 -33.82
CA THR A 811 -7.43 14.70 -33.70
C THR A 811 -6.79 15.12 -35.02
N ALA A 812 -5.94 16.17 -34.97
CA ALA A 812 -5.28 16.70 -36.16
C ALA A 812 -3.79 16.34 -36.24
N ASP A 813 -3.09 16.10 -35.11
CA ASP A 813 -1.63 16.01 -35.16
C ASP A 813 -0.94 15.36 -33.92
N PHE A 814 -1.38 14.17 -33.49
CA PHE A 814 -0.67 13.44 -32.42
C PHE A 814 0.37 12.43 -32.95
N GLY A 815 0.69 12.49 -34.25
CA GLY A 815 1.73 11.70 -34.89
C GLY A 815 1.51 10.20 -34.75
N GLN A 816 2.44 9.51 -34.09
CA GLN A 816 2.44 8.05 -33.97
C GLN A 816 1.25 7.52 -33.14
N ALA A 817 0.80 8.24 -32.10
CA ALA A 817 -0.31 7.78 -31.26
C ALA A 817 -1.64 7.71 -32.04
N ASP A 818 -1.90 8.65 -32.95
CA ASP A 818 -3.05 8.61 -33.85
C ASP A 818 -2.98 7.38 -34.76
N ARG A 819 -1.78 7.06 -35.28
CA ARG A 819 -1.56 5.90 -36.13
C ARG A 819 -1.78 4.60 -35.36
N ASP A 820 -1.22 4.47 -34.16
CA ASP A 820 -1.37 3.26 -33.34
C ASP A 820 -2.84 3.04 -32.96
N LEU A 821 -3.55 4.12 -32.59
CA LEU A 821 -4.98 4.07 -32.33
C LEU A 821 -5.80 3.68 -33.57
N ALA A 822 -5.45 4.19 -34.75
CA ALA A 822 -6.07 3.82 -36.02
C ALA A 822 -5.88 2.32 -36.33
N VAL A 823 -4.67 1.79 -36.11
CA VAL A 823 -4.37 0.37 -36.26
C VAL A 823 -5.17 -0.45 -35.24
N GLY A 824 -5.20 -0.03 -33.97
CA GLY A 824 -5.98 -0.68 -32.91
C GLY A 824 -7.47 -0.73 -33.23
N LEU A 825 -8.06 0.39 -33.71
CA LEU A 825 -9.46 0.49 -34.12
C LEU A 825 -9.81 -0.54 -35.21
N VAL A 826 -9.02 -0.59 -36.28
CA VAL A 826 -9.28 -1.50 -37.40
C VAL A 826 -9.06 -2.95 -36.98
N SER A 827 -8.01 -3.22 -36.21
CA SER A 827 -7.73 -4.56 -35.69
C SER A 827 -8.86 -5.08 -34.80
N ALA A 828 -9.41 -4.23 -33.92
CA ALA A 828 -10.56 -4.57 -33.09
C ALA A 828 -11.81 -4.85 -33.93
N LEU A 829 -12.11 -4.00 -34.92
CA LEU A 829 -13.27 -4.19 -35.81
C LEU A 829 -13.18 -5.50 -36.60
N VAL A 830 -12.02 -5.77 -37.18
CA VAL A 830 -11.74 -7.02 -37.92
C VAL A 830 -11.84 -8.22 -36.99
N ALA A 831 -11.28 -8.16 -35.78
CA ALA A 831 -11.35 -9.25 -34.81
C ALA A 831 -12.78 -9.58 -34.38
N LEU A 832 -13.65 -8.58 -34.22
CA LEU A 832 -15.07 -8.77 -33.93
C LEU A 832 -15.82 -9.38 -35.12
N ALA A 833 -15.52 -8.91 -36.34
CA ALA A 833 -16.10 -9.44 -37.57
C ALA A 833 -15.64 -10.87 -37.89
N ALA A 834 -14.43 -11.25 -37.50
CA ALA A 834 -13.86 -12.59 -37.70
C ALA A 834 -14.32 -13.63 -36.67
N ARG A 835 -15.22 -13.25 -35.75
CA ARG A 835 -15.56 -14.08 -34.60
C ARG A 835 -16.96 -14.67 -34.67
N ASP A 836 -17.03 -15.99 -34.59
CA ASP A 836 -18.30 -16.72 -34.52
C ASP A 836 -19.19 -16.24 -33.37
N GLY A 837 -20.46 -15.98 -33.70
CA GLY A 837 -21.48 -15.46 -32.78
C GLY A 837 -21.40 -13.96 -32.48
N VAL A 838 -20.36 -13.26 -32.94
CA VAL A 838 -20.26 -11.79 -32.88
C VAL A 838 -20.29 -11.17 -34.29
N SER A 839 -19.81 -11.92 -35.29
CA SER A 839 -19.75 -11.52 -36.70
C SER A 839 -21.08 -11.02 -37.24
N ASP A 840 -22.20 -11.67 -36.90
CA ASP A 840 -23.53 -11.26 -37.36
C ASP A 840 -23.93 -9.88 -36.81
N TYR A 841 -23.67 -9.61 -35.54
CA TYR A 841 -23.90 -8.30 -34.93
C TYR A 841 -22.97 -7.24 -35.55
N ALA A 842 -21.69 -7.58 -35.76
CA ALA A 842 -20.74 -6.69 -36.42
C ALA A 842 -21.20 -6.33 -37.84
N LYS A 843 -21.71 -7.32 -38.58
CA LYS A 843 -22.32 -7.11 -39.89
C LYS A 843 -23.52 -6.17 -39.79
N GLU A 844 -24.45 -6.40 -38.86
CA GLU A 844 -25.61 -5.51 -38.66
C GLU A 844 -25.20 -4.07 -38.34
N TRP A 845 -24.20 -3.86 -37.48
CA TRP A 845 -23.70 -2.51 -37.14
C TRP A 845 -23.11 -1.78 -38.36
N LEU A 846 -22.57 -2.53 -39.32
CA LEU A 846 -21.94 -2.04 -40.55
C LEU A 846 -22.88 -2.03 -41.76
N SER A 847 -24.03 -2.69 -41.69
CA SER A 847 -25.02 -2.67 -42.76
C SER A 847 -25.71 -1.30 -42.82
N PRO A 848 -26.10 -0.81 -44.01
CA PRO A 848 -26.85 0.44 -44.14
C PRO A 848 -28.11 0.41 -43.27
N ALA A 849 -28.40 1.55 -42.63
CA ALA A 849 -29.67 1.74 -41.95
C ALA A 849 -30.78 1.64 -42.99
N VAL A 850 -31.79 0.79 -42.72
CA VAL A 850 -32.99 0.77 -43.55
C VAL A 850 -33.70 2.08 -43.29
N GLU A 851 -33.79 2.94 -44.31
CA GLU A 851 -34.65 4.13 -44.24
C GLU A 851 -36.05 3.62 -43.93
N GLN A 852 -36.47 3.78 -42.67
CA GLN A 852 -37.86 3.49 -42.33
C GLN A 852 -38.69 4.44 -43.18
N PRO A 853 -39.57 3.92 -44.06
CA PRO A 853 -40.49 4.79 -44.78
C PRO A 853 -41.22 5.61 -43.74
N GLU A 854 -41.18 6.94 -43.86
CA GLU A 854 -41.79 7.83 -42.86
C GLU A 854 -43.20 7.32 -42.56
N PRO A 855 -43.58 7.23 -41.26
CA PRO A 855 -44.83 6.59 -40.88
C PRO A 855 -45.99 7.31 -41.57
N ALA A 856 -46.51 6.71 -42.64
CA ALA A 856 -47.70 7.17 -43.31
C ALA A 856 -48.81 7.17 -42.26
N SER A 857 -49.29 8.36 -41.91
CA SER A 857 -50.32 8.63 -40.91
C SER A 857 -51.62 7.87 -41.24
N SER A 858 -51.72 6.60 -40.83
CA SER A 858 -52.88 5.77 -41.11
C SER A 858 -53.35 5.04 -39.86
N SER A 859 -54.58 5.37 -39.48
CA SER A 859 -55.29 5.01 -38.26
C SER A 859 -56.05 3.67 -38.38
N ALA A 860 -55.39 2.60 -38.85
CA ALA A 860 -56.03 1.29 -39.00
C ALA A 860 -55.53 0.31 -37.92
N ALA A 861 -56.27 0.21 -36.82
CA ALA A 861 -56.06 -0.77 -35.76
C ALA A 861 -56.51 -2.17 -36.22
N GLY A 862 -55.57 -3.03 -36.61
CA GLY A 862 -55.78 -4.44 -36.90
C GLY A 862 -55.21 -5.34 -35.80
N SER A 863 -56.00 -6.30 -35.33
CA SER A 863 -55.70 -7.27 -34.26
C SER A 863 -54.65 -8.30 -34.70
N ALA A 864 -53.38 -8.10 -34.33
CA ALA A 864 -52.32 -9.12 -34.47
C ALA A 864 -52.35 -10.13 -33.32
N THR A 865 -52.00 -11.40 -33.61
CA THR A 865 -52.05 -12.51 -32.64
C THR A 865 -50.81 -12.54 -31.73
N ALA A 866 -50.95 -13.07 -30.51
CA ALA A 866 -49.90 -13.05 -29.48
C ALA A 866 -48.62 -13.83 -29.83
N ALA A 867 -48.66 -14.73 -30.82
CA ALA A 867 -47.50 -15.50 -31.28
C ALA A 867 -46.61 -14.71 -32.26
N GLU A 868 -47.19 -13.90 -33.15
CA GLU A 868 -46.44 -12.99 -34.02
C GLU A 868 -45.82 -11.83 -33.24
N ALA A 869 -46.48 -11.38 -32.16
CA ALA A 869 -45.96 -10.34 -31.28
C ALA A 869 -44.66 -10.75 -30.55
N ALA A 870 -44.47 -12.05 -30.25
CA ALA A 870 -43.27 -12.54 -29.58
C ALA A 870 -42.04 -12.62 -30.52
N SER A 871 -42.22 -13.03 -31.78
CA SER A 871 -41.14 -13.01 -32.79
C SER A 871 -40.84 -11.61 -33.32
N SER A 872 -41.83 -10.71 -33.33
CA SER A 872 -41.66 -9.29 -33.66
C SER A 872 -40.87 -8.54 -32.59
N ALA A 873 -41.06 -8.85 -31.30
CA ALA A 873 -40.37 -8.15 -30.21
C ALA A 873 -38.84 -8.29 -30.25
N THR A 874 -38.31 -9.45 -30.69
CA THR A 874 -36.86 -9.64 -30.89
C THR A 874 -36.33 -8.91 -32.14
N ALA A 875 -37.16 -8.74 -33.17
CA ALA A 875 -36.80 -7.99 -34.37
C ALA A 875 -36.76 -6.46 -34.11
N ASP A 876 -37.62 -5.96 -33.22
CA ASP A 876 -37.69 -4.55 -32.85
C ASP A 876 -36.47 -4.06 -32.06
N LEU A 877 -35.81 -4.93 -31.29
CA LEU A 877 -34.61 -4.57 -30.51
C LEU A 877 -33.32 -4.51 -31.34
N ALA A 878 -33.25 -5.21 -32.48
CA ALA A 878 -32.10 -5.19 -33.40
C ALA A 878 -32.11 -3.95 -34.32
N GLN A 879 -33.29 -3.40 -34.58
CA GLN A 879 -33.50 -2.24 -35.46
C GLN A 879 -32.69 -0.97 -35.09
N PRO A 880 -32.55 -0.56 -33.81
CA PRO A 880 -31.78 0.63 -33.44
C PRO A 880 -30.25 0.49 -33.58
N LEU A 881 -29.73 -0.72 -33.76
CA LEU A 881 -28.29 -0.96 -33.87
C LEU A 881 -27.80 -1.14 -35.31
N ARG A 882 -28.73 -1.42 -36.23
CA ARG A 882 -28.38 -1.56 -37.65
C ARG A 882 -27.81 -0.25 -38.19
N GLY A 883 -26.60 -0.32 -38.74
CA GLY A 883 -25.91 0.83 -39.31
C GLY A 883 -25.37 1.84 -38.30
N CYS A 884 -25.34 1.51 -37.01
CA CYS A 884 -24.87 2.43 -35.99
C CYS A 884 -23.38 2.80 -36.12
N LEU A 885 -22.59 1.98 -36.84
CA LEU A 885 -21.15 2.24 -37.10
C LEU A 885 -20.86 2.82 -38.48
N VAL A 886 -21.81 2.80 -39.42
CA VAL A 886 -21.58 3.26 -40.80
C VAL A 886 -21.17 4.72 -40.85
N LYS A 887 -21.96 5.62 -40.25
CA LYS A 887 -21.66 7.06 -40.24
C LYS A 887 -20.36 7.39 -39.49
N PRO A 888 -20.11 6.88 -38.26
CA PRO A 888 -18.82 7.10 -37.58
C PRO A 888 -17.61 6.62 -38.39
N LEU A 889 -17.68 5.43 -38.98
CA LEU A 889 -16.56 4.87 -39.74
C LEU A 889 -16.29 5.65 -41.01
N LEU A 890 -17.32 5.94 -41.81
CA LEU A 890 -17.16 6.75 -43.03
C LEU A 890 -16.58 8.13 -42.71
N ALA A 891 -16.98 8.74 -41.60
CA ALA A 891 -16.46 10.04 -41.19
C ALA A 891 -14.96 10.01 -40.80
N VAL A 892 -14.43 8.87 -40.35
CA VAL A 892 -13.00 8.73 -39.97
C VAL A 892 -12.15 8.13 -41.09
N VAL A 893 -12.73 7.48 -42.11
CA VAL A 893 -12.00 6.89 -43.25
C VAL A 893 -10.97 7.86 -43.88
N PRO A 894 -11.26 9.14 -44.17
CA PRO A 894 -10.23 10.04 -44.73
C PRO A 894 -8.97 10.09 -43.85
N ARG A 895 -9.16 10.22 -42.53
CA ARG A 895 -8.08 10.28 -41.56
C ARG A 895 -7.38 8.93 -41.42
N LEU A 896 -8.11 7.81 -41.46
CA LEU A 896 -7.51 6.48 -41.48
C LEU A 896 -6.61 6.28 -42.71
N VAL A 897 -7.05 6.71 -43.89
CA VAL A 897 -6.24 6.63 -45.13
C VAL A 897 -4.98 7.49 -45.03
N GLU A 898 -5.08 8.68 -44.43
CA GLU A 898 -3.94 9.56 -44.18
C GLU A 898 -2.91 8.90 -43.24
N LEU A 899 -3.37 8.33 -42.12
CA LEU A 899 -2.50 7.72 -41.10
C LEU A 899 -1.94 6.37 -41.54
N SER A 900 -2.77 5.55 -42.21
CA SER A 900 -2.48 4.19 -42.68
C SER A 900 -3.46 3.79 -43.80
N PRO A 901 -3.06 3.90 -45.08
CA PRO A 901 -3.90 3.54 -46.24
C PRO A 901 -4.52 2.15 -46.15
N THR A 902 -3.77 1.18 -45.61
CA THR A 902 -4.23 -0.18 -45.39
C THR A 902 -5.40 -0.25 -44.40
N CYS A 903 -5.35 0.52 -43.30
CA CYS A 903 -6.43 0.59 -42.33
C CYS A 903 -7.71 1.14 -42.93
N GLY A 904 -7.62 2.26 -43.67
CA GLY A 904 -8.77 2.83 -44.39
C GLY A 904 -9.35 1.84 -45.40
N GLY A 905 -8.49 1.13 -46.13
CA GLY A 905 -8.86 0.09 -47.08
C GLY A 905 -9.65 -1.08 -46.47
N TYR A 906 -9.21 -1.59 -45.31
CA TYR A 906 -9.91 -2.67 -44.60
C TYR A 906 -11.29 -2.24 -44.11
N VAL A 907 -11.43 -1.03 -43.58
CA VAL A 907 -12.74 -0.51 -43.13
C VAL A 907 -13.72 -0.41 -44.29
N LEU A 908 -13.29 0.12 -45.43
CA LEU A 908 -14.11 0.22 -46.64
C LEU A 908 -14.54 -1.16 -47.16
N LEU A 909 -13.63 -2.14 -47.13
CA LEU A 909 -13.94 -3.51 -47.51
C LEU A 909 -15.01 -4.13 -46.59
N LEU A 910 -14.89 -3.97 -45.27
CA LEU A 910 -15.88 -4.49 -44.32
C LEU A 910 -17.24 -3.82 -44.48
N LEU A 911 -17.30 -2.51 -44.68
CA LEU A 911 -18.54 -1.79 -44.96
C LEU A 911 -19.23 -2.31 -46.23
N LYS A 912 -18.45 -2.50 -47.30
CA LYS A 912 -18.96 -3.04 -48.57
C LYS A 912 -19.49 -4.48 -48.44
N LEU A 913 -18.76 -5.35 -47.74
CA LEU A 913 -19.19 -6.73 -47.50
C LEU A 913 -20.50 -6.78 -46.68
N ALA A 914 -20.68 -5.87 -45.73
CA ALA A 914 -21.90 -5.76 -44.93
C ALA A 914 -23.11 -5.23 -45.72
N GLU A 915 -22.88 -4.52 -46.84
CA GLU A 915 -23.90 -4.05 -47.78
C GLU A 915 -24.31 -5.14 -48.78
N GLU A 916 -23.34 -5.85 -49.37
CA GLU A 916 -23.54 -6.75 -50.51
C GLU A 916 -24.19 -8.11 -50.17
N THR A 917 -24.26 -8.49 -48.89
CA THR A 917 -24.86 -9.77 -48.49
C THR A 917 -26.28 -9.60 -47.96
N PRO A 918 -27.32 -9.66 -48.82
CA PRO A 918 -28.70 -9.71 -48.36
C PRO A 918 -28.86 -10.93 -47.46
N LEU A 919 -29.40 -10.74 -46.25
CA LEU A 919 -29.71 -11.83 -45.33
C LEU A 919 -30.72 -12.75 -46.04
N PRO A 920 -30.36 -13.99 -46.43
CA PRO A 920 -31.34 -14.90 -47.02
C PRO A 920 -32.38 -15.24 -45.95
N ALA A 921 -33.65 -15.08 -46.28
CA ALA A 921 -34.75 -15.42 -45.38
C ALA A 921 -34.79 -16.94 -45.13
N SER A 922 -34.31 -17.37 -43.96
CA SER A 922 -34.74 -18.58 -43.24
C SER A 922 -34.51 -19.98 -43.85
N SER A 923 -33.66 -20.19 -44.86
CA SER A 923 -33.20 -21.55 -45.18
C SER A 923 -31.99 -21.89 -44.29
N GLY A 924 -32.22 -22.67 -43.24
CA GLY A 924 -31.32 -22.92 -42.10
C GLY A 924 -30.04 -23.69 -42.37
N ASP A 925 -29.26 -23.33 -43.40
CA ASP A 925 -27.93 -23.89 -43.63
C ASP A 925 -26.90 -22.79 -43.97
N GLY A 926 -26.13 -22.38 -42.97
CA GLY A 926 -24.72 -21.93 -43.09
C GLY A 926 -24.34 -20.64 -43.85
N GLY A 927 -25.26 -19.84 -44.39
CA GLY A 927 -24.94 -18.69 -45.27
C GLY A 927 -24.17 -17.50 -44.67
N GLY A 928 -23.81 -17.51 -43.38
CA GLY A 928 -23.02 -16.46 -42.72
C GLY A 928 -21.51 -16.51 -43.02
N GLY A 929 -21.04 -17.51 -43.78
CA GLY A 929 -19.62 -17.80 -43.98
C GLY A 929 -18.81 -16.67 -44.63
N ASP A 930 -19.36 -15.94 -45.61
CA ASP A 930 -18.54 -15.05 -46.44
C ASP A 930 -18.00 -13.82 -45.69
N PHE A 931 -18.78 -13.23 -44.79
CA PHE A 931 -18.36 -12.07 -44.01
C PHE A 931 -17.32 -12.46 -42.93
N CYS A 932 -17.61 -13.49 -42.14
CA CYS A 932 -16.73 -14.00 -41.09
C CYS A 932 -15.40 -14.54 -41.65
N CYS A 933 -15.44 -15.33 -42.73
CA CYS A 933 -14.25 -15.86 -43.39
C CYS A 933 -13.37 -14.74 -43.98
N THR A 934 -13.98 -13.74 -44.61
CA THR A 934 -13.21 -12.62 -45.17
C THR A 934 -12.56 -11.78 -44.07
N ALA A 935 -13.28 -11.49 -42.98
CA ALA A 935 -12.70 -10.83 -41.81
C ALA A 935 -11.57 -11.65 -41.18
N THR A 936 -11.70 -12.98 -41.13
CA THR A 936 -10.65 -13.89 -40.64
C THR A 936 -9.39 -13.83 -41.52
N ASN A 937 -9.56 -13.77 -42.84
CA ASN A 937 -8.44 -13.62 -43.77
C ASN A 937 -7.74 -12.27 -43.60
N ILE A 938 -8.51 -11.17 -43.46
CA ILE A 938 -7.96 -9.84 -43.16
C ILE A 938 -7.16 -9.89 -41.85
N LEU A 939 -7.71 -10.51 -40.81
CA LEU A 939 -7.04 -10.65 -39.52
C LEU A 939 -5.71 -11.42 -39.65
N GLY A 940 -5.69 -12.51 -40.42
CA GLY A 940 -4.48 -13.26 -40.72
C GLY A 940 -3.40 -12.40 -41.37
N SER A 941 -3.77 -11.62 -42.40
CA SER A 941 -2.85 -10.70 -43.08
C SER A 941 -2.32 -9.58 -42.17
N MET A 942 -3.13 -9.07 -41.23
CA MET A 942 -2.69 -8.05 -40.27
C MET A 942 -1.65 -8.59 -39.28
N VAL A 943 -1.77 -9.86 -38.88
CA VAL A 943 -0.85 -10.53 -37.95
C VAL A 943 0.48 -10.86 -38.63
N GLU A 944 0.42 -11.43 -39.84
CA GLU A 944 1.62 -11.85 -40.59
C GLU A 944 2.47 -10.67 -41.06
N GLY A 945 1.83 -9.54 -41.41
CA GLY A 945 2.53 -8.32 -41.84
C GLY A 945 3.36 -7.65 -40.74
N SER A 946 3.11 -7.96 -39.46
CA SER A 946 3.84 -7.36 -38.34
C SER A 946 5.23 -7.99 -38.13
N GLU A 947 5.43 -9.26 -38.46
CA GLU A 947 6.68 -9.97 -38.14
C GLU A 947 7.70 -9.99 -39.28
N ALA A 948 7.26 -9.86 -40.54
CA ALA A 948 8.10 -10.16 -41.69
C ALA A 948 8.86 -8.96 -42.29
N GLY A 949 8.59 -7.72 -41.88
CA GLY A 949 9.21 -6.50 -42.46
C GLY A 949 8.97 -6.29 -43.97
N GLY A 950 8.35 -7.25 -44.66
CA GLY A 950 7.91 -7.18 -46.04
C GLY A 950 6.61 -6.41 -46.13
N ARG A 951 6.55 -5.46 -47.06
CA ARG A 951 5.32 -4.71 -47.36
C ARG A 951 4.27 -5.75 -47.81
N PRO A 952 3.16 -5.95 -47.08
CA PRO A 952 2.12 -6.86 -47.54
C PRO A 952 1.65 -6.36 -48.90
N GLU A 953 1.65 -7.24 -49.92
CA GLU A 953 1.04 -6.90 -51.20
C GLU A 953 -0.43 -6.58 -50.90
N VAL A 954 -0.77 -5.30 -51.03
CA VAL A 954 -2.14 -4.82 -50.81
C VAL A 954 -3.02 -5.60 -51.78
N PRO A 955 -3.92 -6.49 -51.30
CA PRO A 955 -4.76 -7.28 -52.18
C PRO A 955 -5.45 -6.34 -53.18
N GLU A 956 -5.50 -6.71 -54.45
CA GLU A 956 -6.07 -5.88 -55.52
C GLU A 956 -7.49 -5.36 -55.20
N VAL A 957 -8.21 -6.09 -54.35
CA VAL A 957 -9.51 -5.71 -53.77
C VAL A 957 -9.43 -4.42 -52.94
N ILE A 958 -8.39 -4.25 -52.11
CA ILE A 958 -8.18 -3.04 -51.30
C ILE A 958 -7.80 -1.85 -52.18
N SER A 959 -6.93 -2.06 -53.18
CA SER A 959 -6.57 -1.01 -54.14
C SER A 959 -7.80 -0.49 -54.89
N ARG A 960 -8.71 -1.38 -55.30
CA ARG A 960 -10.00 -1.02 -55.91
C ARG A 960 -10.94 -0.31 -54.92
N ALA A 961 -11.01 -0.76 -53.67
CA ALA A 961 -11.80 -0.10 -52.63
C ALA A 961 -11.29 1.33 -52.32
N LEU A 962 -9.97 1.52 -52.27
CA LEU A 962 -9.34 2.83 -52.09
C LEU A 962 -9.59 3.77 -53.27
N GLN A 963 -9.54 3.26 -54.52
CA GLN A 963 -9.90 4.03 -55.71
C GLN A 963 -11.37 4.47 -55.69
N ALA A 964 -12.28 3.58 -55.32
CA ALA A 964 -13.71 3.89 -55.17
C ALA A 964 -14.01 4.84 -54.00
N ALA A 965 -13.25 4.77 -52.91
CA ALA A 965 -13.39 5.70 -51.79
C ALA A 965 -12.77 7.06 -52.10
N SER A 966 -11.70 7.15 -52.90
CA SER A 966 -11.13 8.42 -53.32
C SER A 966 -12.15 9.30 -54.05
N THR A 967 -13.12 8.72 -54.77
CA THR A 967 -14.21 9.48 -55.40
C THR A 967 -15.22 10.00 -54.38
N VAL A 968 -15.53 9.25 -53.32
CA VAL A 968 -16.44 9.68 -52.24
C VAL A 968 -15.79 10.72 -51.33
N LEU A 969 -14.48 10.61 -51.10
CA LEU A 969 -13.71 11.51 -50.24
C LEU A 969 -13.51 12.91 -50.85
N LEU A 970 -13.54 13.02 -52.19
CA LEU A 970 -13.35 14.29 -52.91
C LEU A 970 -14.61 15.18 -52.93
N GLU A 971 -15.79 14.65 -52.62
CA GLU A 971 -17.06 15.41 -52.64
C GLU A 971 -17.31 16.27 -51.38
N GLY A 972 -16.30 16.52 -50.56
CA GLY A 972 -16.34 17.60 -49.56
C GLY A 972 -17.31 17.34 -48.41
N CYS A 973 -17.06 16.31 -47.62
CA CYS A 973 -17.67 16.21 -46.29
C CYS A 973 -17.11 17.33 -45.40
N ALA A 974 -17.81 18.47 -45.35
CA ALA A 974 -17.64 19.43 -44.28
C ALA A 974 -17.69 18.70 -42.93
N PRO A 975 -16.95 19.14 -41.90
CA PRO A 975 -16.91 18.43 -40.64
C PRO A 975 -18.30 18.42 -39.99
N ALA A 976 -19.09 17.38 -40.25
CA ALA A 976 -20.37 17.15 -39.60
C ALA A 976 -20.16 17.09 -38.08
N PRO A 977 -21.04 17.72 -37.27
CA PRO A 977 -20.92 17.65 -35.82
C PRO A 977 -20.87 16.18 -35.35
N VAL A 978 -20.14 15.93 -34.26
CA VAL A 978 -20.09 14.60 -33.64
C VAL A 978 -21.51 14.22 -33.24
N GLY A 979 -22.10 13.24 -33.93
CA GLY A 979 -23.45 12.74 -33.63
C GLY A 979 -23.52 12.07 -32.25
N PRO A 980 -24.71 11.81 -31.68
CA PRO A 980 -24.84 11.19 -30.37
C PRO A 980 -24.18 9.80 -30.32
N LEU A 981 -23.74 9.40 -29.13
CA LEU A 981 -23.19 8.06 -28.90
C LEU A 981 -24.26 6.99 -29.23
N PRO A 982 -23.91 5.88 -29.91
CA PRO A 982 -24.89 4.82 -30.21
C PRO A 982 -25.56 4.29 -28.93
N PRO A 983 -26.83 3.84 -29.03
CA PRO A 983 -27.53 3.26 -27.88
C PRO A 983 -26.84 1.97 -27.41
N ALA A 984 -26.96 1.68 -26.12
CA ALA A 984 -26.48 0.43 -25.56
C ALA A 984 -27.32 -0.75 -26.07
N LEU A 985 -26.65 -1.82 -26.50
CA LEU A 985 -27.23 -3.10 -26.85
C LEU A 985 -27.84 -3.73 -25.58
N VAL A 986 -29.16 -3.95 -25.63
CA VAL A 986 -29.88 -4.70 -24.60
C VAL A 986 -29.80 -6.18 -24.95
N LEU A 987 -29.06 -6.96 -24.16
CA LEU A 987 -28.97 -8.41 -24.35
C LEU A 987 -30.14 -9.11 -23.64
N GLU A 988 -30.79 -10.03 -24.35
CA GLU A 988 -31.92 -10.85 -23.86
C GLU A 988 -31.53 -11.69 -22.62
N ALA A 989 -30.34 -12.28 -22.64
CA ALA A 989 -29.77 -13.00 -21.50
C ALA A 989 -29.11 -11.99 -20.55
N SER A 990 -29.62 -11.91 -19.31
CA SER A 990 -29.12 -10.95 -18.33
C SER A 990 -27.61 -11.18 -18.12
N PRO A 991 -26.76 -10.18 -18.38
CA PRO A 991 -25.33 -10.28 -18.10
C PRO A 991 -25.04 -10.56 -16.61
N ALA A 992 -26.02 -10.32 -15.72
CA ALA A 992 -25.95 -10.69 -14.31
C ALA A 992 -25.95 -12.22 -14.09
N ALA A 993 -26.60 -12.99 -14.96
CA ALA A 993 -26.58 -14.45 -14.89
C ALA A 993 -25.19 -15.04 -15.22
N ALA A 994 -24.33 -14.29 -15.90
CA ALA A 994 -22.98 -14.71 -16.23
C ALA A 994 -21.93 -14.35 -15.17
N LEU A 995 -22.30 -13.54 -14.16
CA LEU A 995 -21.42 -13.14 -13.05
C LEU A 995 -21.85 -13.81 -11.73
N ARG A 996 -22.33 -15.06 -11.80
CA ARG A 996 -22.92 -15.77 -10.64
C ARG A 996 -21.89 -16.09 -9.54
N ARG A 997 -20.60 -16.23 -9.89
CA ARG A 997 -19.52 -16.58 -8.95
C ARG A 997 -18.88 -15.33 -8.35
N VAL A 998 -18.69 -14.26 -9.12
CA VAL A 998 -18.14 -13.00 -8.58
C VAL A 998 -19.15 -12.39 -7.61
N ARG A 999 -18.75 -12.26 -6.36
CA ARG A 999 -19.58 -11.67 -5.31
C ARG A 999 -19.56 -10.15 -5.44
N VAL A 1000 -20.41 -9.59 -6.29
CA VAL A 1000 -20.59 -8.13 -6.42
C VAL A 1000 -21.99 -7.71 -6.02
N CYS A 1001 -22.12 -6.50 -5.46
CA CYS A 1001 -23.40 -5.82 -5.37
C CYS A 1001 -23.97 -5.61 -6.78
N GLY A 1002 -25.14 -6.18 -7.05
CA GLY A 1002 -25.80 -6.08 -8.34
C GLY A 1002 -26.56 -4.77 -8.55
N ASN A 1003 -26.41 -3.77 -7.67
CA ASN A 1003 -26.89 -2.42 -7.96
C ASN A 1003 -25.79 -1.68 -8.75
N PRO A 1004 -26.00 -1.33 -10.04
CA PRO A 1004 -24.99 -0.63 -10.83
C PRO A 1004 -24.60 0.74 -10.24
N ASP A 1005 -25.53 1.37 -9.51
CA ASP A 1005 -25.32 2.67 -8.85
C ASP A 1005 -24.76 2.55 -7.42
N CYS A 1006 -24.25 1.38 -7.04
CA CYS A 1006 -23.72 1.20 -5.70
C CYS A 1006 -22.42 2.01 -5.53
N ALA A 1007 -22.47 3.09 -4.74
CA ALA A 1007 -21.29 3.86 -4.34
C ALA A 1007 -20.70 3.44 -2.97
N ASN A 1008 -21.09 2.26 -2.47
CA ASN A 1008 -20.62 1.79 -1.17
C ASN A 1008 -19.19 1.23 -1.28
N PHE A 1009 -18.21 2.13 -1.20
CA PHE A 1009 -16.78 1.79 -1.14
C PHE A 1009 -16.22 1.83 0.29
N GLY A 1010 -16.91 2.46 1.24
CA GLY A 1010 -16.44 2.63 2.62
C GLY A 1010 -16.55 1.40 3.53
N ARG A 1011 -16.79 0.20 2.98
CA ARG A 1011 -16.87 -1.07 3.72
C ARG A 1011 -15.80 -2.04 3.21
N ALA A 1012 -15.77 -3.26 3.78
CA ALA A 1012 -14.88 -4.35 3.33
C ALA A 1012 -14.98 -4.59 1.81
N ALA A 1013 -13.93 -5.21 1.24
CA ALA A 1013 -13.92 -5.59 -0.18
C ALA A 1013 -15.17 -6.39 -0.53
N GLU A 1014 -15.69 -6.27 -1.75
CA GLU A 1014 -16.92 -6.97 -2.19
C GLU A 1014 -16.85 -8.49 -1.94
N CYS A 1015 -15.67 -9.10 -2.07
CA CYS A 1015 -15.44 -10.51 -1.76
C CYS A 1015 -15.64 -10.85 -0.26
N ARG A 1016 -15.51 -9.87 0.64
CA ARG A 1016 -15.68 -9.96 2.09
C ARG A 1016 -17.02 -9.37 2.58
N LEU A 1017 -17.82 -8.76 1.71
CA LEU A 1017 -19.13 -8.26 2.11
C LEU A 1017 -20.11 -9.42 2.30
N ASP A 1018 -20.89 -9.35 3.37
CA ASP A 1018 -22.06 -10.21 3.58
C ASP A 1018 -23.20 -9.80 2.65
N LEU A 1019 -23.04 -10.12 1.35
CA LEU A 1019 -24.01 -9.77 0.33
C LEU A 1019 -25.31 -10.56 0.51
N LYS A 1020 -26.42 -9.83 0.65
CA LYS A 1020 -27.76 -10.41 0.76
C LYS A 1020 -28.28 -10.76 -0.63
N ARG A 1021 -28.70 -12.02 -0.82
CA ARG A 1021 -29.32 -12.46 -2.08
C ARG A 1021 -30.73 -11.85 -2.21
N CYS A 1022 -31.13 -11.54 -3.43
CA CYS A 1022 -32.51 -11.19 -3.74
C CYS A 1022 -33.43 -12.34 -3.30
N ALA A 1023 -34.52 -12.02 -2.58
CA ALA A 1023 -35.43 -13.04 -2.06
C ALA A 1023 -36.21 -13.76 -3.17
N GLY A 1024 -36.41 -13.12 -4.33
CA GLY A 1024 -37.06 -13.71 -5.50
C GLY A 1024 -36.10 -14.60 -6.29
N CYS A 1025 -35.30 -13.99 -7.18
CA CYS A 1025 -34.43 -14.74 -8.10
C CYS A 1025 -33.23 -15.44 -7.44
N LYS A 1026 -32.78 -15.01 -6.25
CA LYS A 1026 -31.55 -15.45 -5.57
C LYS A 1026 -30.24 -15.33 -6.38
N ALA A 1027 -30.31 -14.91 -7.64
CA ALA A 1027 -29.18 -14.70 -8.54
C ALA A 1027 -28.42 -13.41 -8.20
N VAL A 1028 -29.14 -12.30 -8.01
CA VAL A 1028 -28.56 -10.99 -7.70
C VAL A 1028 -28.28 -10.87 -6.20
N ARG A 1029 -27.16 -10.24 -5.84
CA ARG A 1029 -26.76 -9.99 -4.44
C ARG A 1029 -26.59 -8.49 -4.18
N TYR A 1030 -26.78 -8.06 -2.95
CA TYR A 1030 -26.71 -6.64 -2.57
C TYR A 1030 -25.93 -6.45 -1.27
N CYS A 1031 -25.11 -5.39 -1.21
CA CYS A 1031 -24.38 -5.04 0.01
C CYS A 1031 -25.29 -4.53 1.15
N GLY A 1032 -26.56 -4.26 0.87
CA GLY A 1032 -27.53 -3.78 1.85
C GLY A 1032 -28.94 -3.59 1.26
N ALA A 1033 -29.91 -3.38 2.14
CA ALA A 1033 -31.32 -3.20 1.75
C ALA A 1033 -31.57 -1.92 0.94
N GLU A 1034 -30.71 -0.90 1.07
CA GLU A 1034 -30.77 0.32 0.26
C GLU A 1034 -30.46 0.05 -1.21
N CYS A 1035 -29.32 -0.60 -1.49
CA CYS A 1035 -28.95 -1.00 -2.85
C CYS A 1035 -29.98 -1.95 -3.47
N GLN A 1036 -30.54 -2.88 -2.67
CA GLN A 1036 -31.62 -3.75 -3.14
C GLN A 1036 -32.85 -2.93 -3.56
N ARG A 1037 -33.32 -1.99 -2.73
CA ARG A 1037 -34.50 -1.16 -3.03
C ARG A 1037 -34.27 -0.24 -4.23
N ALA A 1038 -33.08 0.35 -4.35
CA ALA A 1038 -32.70 1.20 -5.46
C ALA A 1038 -32.74 0.42 -6.78
N HIS A 1039 -32.00 -0.69 -6.85
CA HIS A 1039 -31.95 -1.52 -8.05
C HIS A 1039 -33.32 -2.14 -8.38
N TRP A 1040 -34.09 -2.54 -7.37
CA TRP A 1040 -35.46 -3.06 -7.55
C TRP A 1040 -36.35 -2.08 -8.31
N ARG A 1041 -36.31 -0.79 -7.95
CA ARG A 1041 -37.14 0.24 -8.60
C ARG A 1041 -36.61 0.61 -9.98
N ALA A 1042 -35.29 0.66 -10.16
CA ALA A 1042 -34.66 1.10 -11.40
C ALA A 1042 -34.83 0.07 -12.53
N ALA A 1043 -34.55 -1.21 -12.27
CA ALA A 1043 -34.52 -2.23 -13.34
C ALA A 1043 -34.92 -3.64 -12.87
N HIS A 1044 -34.54 -4.06 -11.66
CA HIS A 1044 -34.60 -5.48 -11.31
C HIS A 1044 -36.01 -6.06 -11.17
N LYS A 1045 -37.05 -5.24 -10.94
CA LYS A 1045 -38.43 -5.73 -10.78
C LYS A 1045 -38.90 -6.59 -11.97
N GLY A 1046 -38.56 -6.19 -13.19
CA GLY A 1046 -38.92 -6.94 -14.41
C GLY A 1046 -38.03 -8.17 -14.64
N GLU A 1047 -36.75 -8.07 -14.29
CA GLU A 1047 -35.77 -9.15 -14.50
C GLU A 1047 -35.88 -10.28 -13.48
N CYS A 1048 -36.32 -9.96 -12.26
CA CYS A 1048 -36.37 -10.91 -11.14
C CYS A 1048 -37.20 -12.15 -11.47
N ALA A 1049 -38.33 -11.99 -12.16
CA ALA A 1049 -39.18 -13.10 -12.56
C ALA A 1049 -38.51 -14.01 -13.60
N LYS A 1050 -37.79 -13.42 -14.57
CA LYS A 1050 -37.04 -14.16 -15.59
C LYS A 1050 -35.94 -15.00 -14.95
N LEU A 1051 -35.16 -14.38 -14.06
CA LEU A 1051 -34.05 -15.02 -13.37
C LEU A 1051 -34.47 -16.04 -12.30
N ALA A 1052 -35.70 -15.99 -11.80
CA ALA A 1052 -36.21 -16.97 -10.82
C ALA A 1052 -36.60 -18.31 -11.46
N GLY A 1053 -36.81 -18.33 -12.79
CA GLY A 1053 -37.14 -19.53 -13.56
C GLY A 1053 -35.93 -20.27 -14.14
N GLU A 1054 -34.74 -19.67 -14.07
CA GLU A 1054 -33.44 -20.25 -14.46
C GLU A 1054 -32.75 -20.95 -13.29
#